data_AF-A0A927CDY2-F1
#
_entry.id   AF-A0A927CDY2-F1
#
_cell.length_a   1.000
_cell.length_b   1.000
_cell.length_c   1.000
_cell.angle_alpha   90.00
_cell.angle_beta   90.00
_cell.angle_gamma   90.00
#
_symmetry.space_group_name_H-M   'P 1'
#
loop_
_entity.id
_entity.type
_entity.pdbx_description
1 polymer ?
#
loop_
_entity_poly.entity_id
_entity_poly.type
_entity_poly.pdbx_seq_one_letter_code
_entity_poly.pdbx_strand_id
1 'polypeptide(L)'
;MNREIGETEQEKRENAKTEAARTGLSRRQALASIGLTGAAAVAGFVLPGQLSGTAYGQGNPGNSVQHSVYGGPPDKHKLKELLDVSYVVPTTMAELRADASPHTDFVYLVTDPGQEGHFIYDPLDTTSSDNTGTLLVTVGGMRFKRIMETDYYNVRWFGAKGDSVTDDSSAIQLADNEAAAASKRLYFPEGTYKAYGLLITTSWFAYGKAVVENVTPTANKYNFVRMVGRTGLSLEGMIFDGGVSADPPVWNSSNYNSFTGGLACYLYNSTDIRLVNCTFRNSVMSPLRIERCSRVIVENCLMKRGRGNYGDAVYLSGSDDVRFDRCTAHDYTRIGFVCEQGSWNVSFSQCHAYDGHDQSRLYGGAEFNAGFWSENSENVTYSQCVAENNTHCGFTVAPGVNRPYHTSTAPYLLDSCVAIGNGLYGIIASDSKGDRFSVACTGCFVFGSRIGMAINAYHANDTVTLNQCYFRVDVTASGQNAVGVLCAGNDKKATIRISDCLYDHSAADPALLASKTATSGDIVLSNNTKLQLFVNDCSCVDADIALIVKALQGTPTLEIRNCLLHVIVLKDFQEASFDNCRFTGNEQSIGQLTTAGNLNMTRCSVTGGMEVSTTGRIRFDSVQAVLSGLQKIGIVRNADNRDMMTEFVNCRFEKDIAVSDYAIRIEENGTTKPATLFRGCMFYNAADTATASHTFIWSVQPGSNTLFSECYSDDTVANLLKTAAVLSAPAGNTLLDLH
;
A
#
# COMPACT_ATOMS: atom_id res chain seq x y z
N MET A 1 -1.96 -23.08 31.27
CA MET A 1 -2.91 -24.15 31.67
C MET A 1 -2.78 -25.24 30.61
N ASN A 2 -1.92 -26.22 30.84
CA ASN A 2 -1.61 -27.29 29.88
C ASN A 2 -2.72 -28.34 29.93
N ARG A 3 -3.25 -28.73 28.77
CA ARG A 3 -4.13 -29.89 28.63
C ARG A 3 -3.49 -30.86 27.64
N GLU A 4 -2.82 -31.86 28.21
CA GLU A 4 -2.48 -33.10 27.52
C GLU A 4 -3.78 -33.87 27.24
N ILE A 5 -3.96 -34.34 26.00
CA ILE A 5 -5.01 -35.29 25.63
C ILE A 5 -4.30 -36.63 25.44
N GLY A 6 -4.57 -37.57 26.35
CA GLY A 6 -4.15 -38.96 26.23
C GLY A 6 -5.19 -39.76 25.44
N GLU A 7 -4.74 -40.48 24.41
CA GLU A 7 -5.54 -41.45 23.66
C GLU A 7 -5.90 -42.66 24.54
N THR A 8 -7.09 -43.22 24.34
CA THR A 8 -7.64 -44.29 25.18
C THR A 8 -7.38 -45.69 24.60
N GLU A 9 -7.28 -46.71 25.46
CA GLU A 9 -7.03 -48.14 25.13
C GLU A 9 -8.06 -48.76 24.15
N GLN A 10 -9.18 -48.08 23.88
CA GLN A 10 -10.18 -48.51 22.91
C GLN A 10 -9.83 -48.04 21.47
N GLU A 11 -9.11 -46.93 21.31
CA GLU A 11 -8.59 -46.43 20.01
C GLU A 11 -7.39 -47.26 19.51
N LYS A 12 -6.64 -47.90 20.43
CA LYS A 12 -5.56 -48.83 20.07
C LYS A 12 -6.05 -50.16 19.48
N ARG A 13 -7.30 -50.57 19.74
CA ARG A 13 -7.85 -51.84 19.25
C ARG A 13 -8.64 -51.75 17.93
N GLU A 14 -9.11 -50.56 17.53
CA GLU A 14 -9.69 -50.34 16.21
C GLU A 14 -8.63 -50.04 15.13
N ASN A 15 -7.51 -49.39 15.52
CA ASN A 15 -6.38 -49.20 14.61
C ASN A 15 -5.64 -50.51 14.28
N ALA A 16 -5.62 -51.49 15.19
CA ALA A 16 -4.99 -52.80 14.95
C ALA A 16 -5.80 -53.76 14.04
N LYS A 17 -7.08 -53.46 13.74
CA LYS A 17 -7.92 -54.27 12.83
C LYS A 17 -8.08 -53.68 11.43
N THR A 18 -7.67 -52.43 11.22
CA THR A 18 -7.73 -51.78 9.91
C THR A 18 -6.40 -51.90 9.13
N GLU A 19 -5.35 -52.44 9.77
CA GLU A 19 -4.01 -52.58 9.20
C GLU A 19 -3.69 -53.98 8.62
N ALA A 20 -4.63 -54.93 8.70
CA ALA A 20 -4.42 -56.32 8.24
C ALA A 20 -5.10 -56.68 6.90
N ALA A 21 -5.69 -55.73 6.17
CA ALA A 21 -6.41 -56.00 4.92
C ALA A 21 -6.11 -55.01 3.77
N ARG A 22 -4.85 -54.59 3.62
CA ARG A 22 -4.36 -53.85 2.44
C ARG A 22 -2.95 -54.28 2.04
N THR A 23 -2.80 -55.52 1.56
CA THR A 23 -1.63 -55.95 0.80
C THR A 23 -1.73 -55.43 -0.63
N GLY A 24 -1.46 -54.14 -0.81
CA GLY A 24 -1.26 -53.50 -2.11
C GLY A 24 0.16 -53.74 -2.63
N LEU A 25 0.26 -54.04 -3.93
CA LEU A 25 1.49 -54.27 -4.70
C LEU A 25 2.64 -53.30 -4.34
N SER A 26 3.85 -53.83 -4.16
CA SER A 26 5.04 -53.00 -3.92
C SER A 26 5.42 -52.21 -5.18
N ARG A 27 5.91 -50.98 -5.02
CA ARG A 27 6.35 -50.08 -6.11
C ARG A 27 7.35 -50.71 -7.09
N ARG A 28 8.06 -51.77 -6.70
CA ARG A 28 8.99 -52.50 -7.56
C ARG A 28 8.30 -53.50 -8.51
N GLN A 29 7.02 -53.80 -8.28
CA GLN A 29 6.16 -54.65 -9.14
C GLN A 29 5.20 -53.82 -10.03
N ALA A 30 4.94 -52.55 -9.70
CA ALA A 30 4.16 -51.64 -10.54
C ALA A 30 4.96 -51.04 -11.72
N LEU A 31 6.30 -50.99 -11.61
CA LEU A 31 7.18 -50.51 -12.68
C LEU A 31 7.47 -51.57 -13.76
N ALA A 32 7.13 -52.85 -13.51
CA ALA A 32 7.31 -53.93 -14.48
C ALA A 32 6.11 -54.12 -15.43
N SER A 33 4.98 -53.43 -15.22
CA SER A 33 3.72 -53.69 -15.95
C SER A 33 3.22 -52.53 -16.83
N ILE A 34 3.99 -51.45 -16.99
CA ILE A 34 3.64 -50.33 -17.90
C ILE A 34 4.46 -50.37 -19.21
N GLY A 35 5.47 -51.24 -19.31
CA GLY A 35 6.38 -51.31 -20.46
C GLY A 35 5.93 -52.15 -21.67
N LEU A 36 4.67 -52.59 -21.78
CA LEU A 36 4.29 -53.57 -22.84
C LEU A 36 2.94 -53.36 -23.55
N THR A 37 2.37 -52.15 -23.53
CA THR A 37 1.09 -51.91 -24.23
C THR A 37 1.00 -50.53 -24.90
N GLY A 38 1.95 -50.22 -25.79
CA GLY A 38 1.93 -48.97 -26.53
C GLY A 38 2.72 -48.93 -27.84
N ALA A 39 3.03 -50.08 -28.45
CA ALA A 39 3.75 -50.15 -29.72
C ALA A 39 2.90 -50.85 -30.80
N ALA A 40 1.84 -50.19 -31.23
CA ALA A 40 1.23 -50.45 -32.54
C ALA A 40 0.39 -49.23 -32.96
N ALA A 41 0.72 -48.69 -34.14
CA ALA A 41 0.05 -47.60 -34.84
C ALA A 41 0.35 -46.17 -34.36
N VAL A 42 1.39 -45.55 -34.94
CA VAL A 42 1.27 -44.36 -35.81
C VAL A 42 2.48 -44.35 -36.75
N ALA A 43 2.34 -44.98 -37.91
CA ALA A 43 3.20 -44.73 -39.06
C ALA A 43 2.32 -44.08 -40.12
N GLY A 44 2.46 -42.76 -40.31
CA GLY A 44 1.73 -42.05 -41.36
C GLY A 44 1.85 -40.53 -41.27
N PHE A 45 2.62 -39.96 -42.22
CA PHE A 45 2.71 -38.54 -42.61
C PHE A 45 3.50 -37.63 -41.65
N VAL A 46 4.44 -36.77 -42.04
CA VAL A 46 4.71 -36.03 -43.30
C VAL A 46 6.22 -35.68 -43.34
N LEU A 47 6.89 -35.83 -44.49
CA LEU A 47 7.85 -34.84 -45.02
C LEU A 47 8.08 -35.13 -46.54
N PRO A 48 8.12 -34.10 -47.42
CA PRO A 48 8.04 -34.25 -48.86
C PRO A 48 9.42 -34.35 -49.52
N GLY A 49 9.52 -35.14 -50.60
CA GLY A 49 10.71 -35.14 -51.47
C GLY A 49 10.68 -36.24 -52.51
N GLN A 50 10.29 -35.88 -53.74
CA GLN A 50 10.34 -36.71 -54.94
C GLN A 50 11.79 -37.10 -55.28
N LEU A 51 11.99 -38.30 -55.85
CA LEU A 51 12.64 -38.46 -57.16
C LEU A 51 12.45 -39.88 -57.70
N SER A 52 11.91 -39.92 -58.92
CA SER A 52 11.61 -41.08 -59.76
C SER A 52 12.85 -41.86 -60.18
N GLY A 53 12.67 -43.16 -60.45
CA GLY A 53 13.65 -43.96 -61.19
C GLY A 53 13.24 -45.43 -61.32
N THR A 54 12.36 -45.75 -62.27
CA THR A 54 12.16 -47.13 -62.74
C THR A 54 13.26 -47.53 -63.72
N ALA A 55 13.94 -48.66 -63.48
CA ALA A 55 14.80 -49.32 -64.46
C ALA A 55 14.54 -50.85 -64.44
N TYR A 56 14.38 -51.44 -65.63
CA TYR A 56 14.19 -52.87 -65.87
C TYR A 56 15.44 -53.49 -66.52
N GLY A 57 15.76 -54.74 -66.15
CA GLY A 57 16.67 -55.68 -66.84
C GLY A 57 17.98 -55.93 -66.09
N GLN A 58 18.57 -57.13 -65.99
CA GLN A 58 18.34 -58.44 -66.60
C GLN A 58 19.19 -59.45 -65.80
N GLY A 59 18.71 -60.70 -65.61
CA GLY A 59 19.19 -61.62 -64.57
C GLY A 59 20.57 -62.28 -64.77
N ASN A 60 21.16 -62.67 -63.63
CA ASN A 60 22.17 -63.72 -63.49
C ASN A 60 21.81 -64.60 -62.27
N PRO A 61 21.95 -65.94 -62.30
CA PRO A 61 21.38 -66.82 -61.29
C PRO A 61 22.31 -66.92 -60.09
N GLY A 62 21.96 -66.27 -58.98
CA GLY A 62 22.75 -66.39 -57.75
C GLY A 62 22.28 -65.55 -56.57
N ASN A 63 21.52 -64.47 -56.78
CA ASN A 63 20.91 -63.72 -55.70
C ASN A 63 19.58 -63.13 -56.20
N SER A 64 18.47 -63.74 -55.79
CA SER A 64 17.14 -63.16 -56.02
C SER A 64 16.97 -61.89 -55.20
N VAL A 65 16.17 -60.94 -55.71
CA VAL A 65 15.79 -59.71 -54.99
C VAL A 65 15.14 -60.02 -53.64
N GLN A 66 14.56 -61.22 -53.47
CA GLN A 66 14.08 -61.73 -52.20
C GLN A 66 15.18 -61.85 -51.13
N HIS A 67 16.40 -62.25 -51.48
CA HIS A 67 17.46 -62.51 -50.50
C HIS A 67 18.11 -61.21 -49.98
N SER A 68 18.16 -60.18 -50.81
CA SER A 68 18.70 -58.86 -50.44
C SER A 68 17.68 -57.96 -49.71
N VAL A 69 16.38 -58.26 -49.82
CA VAL A 69 15.29 -57.46 -49.21
C VAL A 69 14.64 -58.14 -48.00
N TYR A 70 14.56 -59.48 -47.96
CA TYR A 70 13.87 -60.21 -46.87
C TYR A 70 14.79 -61.07 -45.98
N GLY A 71 16.11 -61.09 -46.23
CA GLY A 71 17.05 -61.92 -45.49
C GLY A 71 16.83 -63.43 -45.75
N GLY A 72 17.88 -64.23 -45.58
CA GLY A 72 17.76 -65.70 -45.58
C GLY A 72 16.86 -66.22 -44.45
N PRO A 73 16.50 -67.51 -44.45
CA PRO A 73 15.68 -68.12 -43.40
C PRO A 73 16.22 -67.76 -42.01
N PRO A 74 15.35 -67.41 -41.04
CA PRO A 74 15.77 -66.84 -39.77
C PRO A 74 16.68 -67.85 -39.07
N ASP A 75 17.93 -67.43 -38.87
CA ASP A 75 18.85 -68.15 -38.02
C ASP A 75 18.22 -68.20 -36.62
N LYS A 76 17.84 -69.40 -36.19
CA LYS A 76 17.14 -69.62 -34.91
C LYS A 76 18.00 -69.23 -33.71
N HIS A 77 19.31 -69.02 -33.93
CA HIS A 77 20.23 -68.45 -32.96
C HIS A 77 20.18 -66.91 -32.95
N LYS A 78 20.02 -66.23 -34.09
CA LYS A 78 19.89 -64.76 -34.17
C LYS A 78 18.63 -64.20 -33.54
N LEU A 79 17.51 -64.94 -33.54
CA LEU A 79 16.26 -64.48 -32.90
C LEU A 79 16.37 -64.50 -31.37
N LYS A 80 17.14 -65.43 -30.80
CA LYS A 80 17.47 -65.43 -29.36
C LYS A 80 18.41 -64.29 -29.02
N GLU A 81 19.40 -64.01 -29.87
CA GLU A 81 20.29 -62.86 -29.71
C GLU A 81 19.53 -61.53 -29.80
N LEU A 82 18.59 -61.38 -30.75
CA LEU A 82 17.73 -60.19 -30.92
C LEU A 82 16.71 -59.97 -29.78
N LEU A 83 16.24 -61.06 -29.14
CA LEU A 83 15.37 -60.99 -27.95
C LEU A 83 16.17 -60.70 -26.66
N ASP A 84 17.49 -60.89 -26.67
CA ASP A 84 18.43 -60.55 -25.59
C ASP A 84 19.08 -59.16 -25.78
N VAL A 85 18.85 -58.45 -26.91
CA VAL A 85 19.36 -57.08 -27.11
C VAL A 85 18.42 -56.10 -26.41
N SER A 86 18.89 -55.51 -25.30
CA SER A 86 18.24 -54.33 -24.73
C SER A 86 18.32 -53.17 -25.73
N TYR A 87 17.21 -52.84 -26.40
CA TYR A 87 17.08 -51.65 -27.24
C TYR A 87 17.22 -50.33 -26.45
N VAL A 88 17.25 -50.41 -25.12
CA VAL A 88 17.60 -49.32 -24.21
C VAL A 88 18.97 -49.61 -23.60
N VAL A 89 19.96 -48.80 -23.95
CA VAL A 89 21.35 -48.92 -23.48
C VAL A 89 21.56 -47.95 -22.33
N PRO A 90 21.65 -48.41 -21.06
CA PRO A 90 22.05 -47.55 -19.96
C PRO A 90 23.52 -47.14 -20.13
N THR A 91 23.79 -45.85 -20.03
CA THR A 91 25.11 -45.25 -20.26
C THR A 91 25.30 -44.03 -19.37
N THR A 92 26.54 -43.63 -19.13
CA THR A 92 26.84 -42.27 -18.67
C THR A 92 27.05 -41.32 -19.85
N MET A 93 27.01 -40.01 -19.62
CA MET A 93 27.34 -39.00 -20.62
C MET A 93 28.80 -39.13 -21.09
N ALA A 94 29.71 -39.50 -20.19
CA ALA A 94 31.11 -39.72 -20.51
C ALA A 94 31.27 -40.94 -21.45
N GLU A 95 30.60 -42.04 -21.14
CA GLU A 95 30.58 -43.24 -22.00
C GLU A 95 29.90 -42.95 -23.34
N LEU A 96 28.78 -42.23 -23.35
CA LEU A 96 28.06 -41.88 -24.58
C LEU A 96 28.90 -40.99 -25.51
N ARG A 97 29.65 -40.03 -24.96
CA ARG A 97 30.60 -39.19 -25.72
C ARG A 97 31.82 -39.96 -26.23
N ALA A 98 32.14 -41.10 -25.61
CA ALA A 98 33.21 -42.00 -26.04
C ALA A 98 32.73 -43.07 -27.04
N ASP A 99 31.42 -43.18 -27.31
CA ASP A 99 30.87 -44.17 -28.24
C ASP A 99 31.42 -43.94 -29.65
N ALA A 100 31.95 -44.99 -30.25
CA ALA A 100 32.57 -45.00 -31.57
C ALA A 100 31.68 -45.61 -32.65
N SER A 101 30.59 -46.30 -32.29
CA SER A 101 29.73 -47.03 -33.23
C SER A 101 28.27 -47.08 -32.74
N PRO A 102 27.61 -45.92 -32.58
CA PRO A 102 26.24 -45.87 -32.14
C PRO A 102 25.27 -46.40 -33.19
N HIS A 103 24.19 -47.03 -32.71
CA HIS A 103 23.17 -47.64 -33.56
C HIS A 103 21.92 -46.75 -33.61
N THR A 104 21.37 -46.54 -34.80
CA THR A 104 20.18 -45.68 -34.99
C THR A 104 18.91 -46.25 -34.34
N ASP A 105 18.85 -47.56 -34.15
CA ASP A 105 17.67 -48.24 -33.58
C ASP A 105 17.71 -48.35 -32.05
N PHE A 106 18.76 -47.84 -31.40
CA PHE A 106 18.89 -47.89 -29.94
C PHE A 106 18.50 -46.56 -29.29
N VAL A 107 17.90 -46.68 -28.10
CA VAL A 107 17.69 -45.57 -27.18
C VAL A 107 18.76 -45.64 -26.09
N TYR A 108 19.49 -44.55 -25.90
CA TYR A 108 20.56 -44.46 -24.91
C TYR A 108 20.02 -43.78 -23.67
N LEU A 109 19.90 -44.52 -22.56
CA LEU A 109 19.46 -43.98 -21.29
C LEU A 109 20.67 -43.45 -20.51
N VAL A 110 20.85 -42.14 -20.51
CA VAL A 110 21.83 -41.48 -19.66
C VAL A 110 21.42 -41.65 -18.20
N THR A 111 22.34 -42.09 -17.35
CA THR A 111 22.10 -42.39 -15.92
C THR A 111 22.85 -41.47 -14.95
N ASP A 112 23.57 -40.45 -15.45
CA ASP A 112 24.24 -39.46 -14.60
C ASP A 112 23.23 -38.73 -13.71
N PRO A 113 23.45 -38.67 -12.38
CA PRO A 113 22.52 -38.05 -11.45
C PRO A 113 22.17 -36.61 -11.82
N GLY A 114 20.87 -36.33 -12.01
CA GLY A 114 20.33 -35.02 -12.42
C GLY A 114 20.39 -34.74 -13.92
N GLN A 115 21.03 -35.60 -14.70
CA GLN A 115 21.18 -35.50 -16.16
C GLN A 115 20.48 -36.64 -16.89
N GLU A 116 19.71 -37.46 -16.17
CA GLU A 116 19.10 -38.66 -16.68
C GLU A 116 18.15 -38.39 -17.85
N GLY A 117 18.04 -39.35 -18.76
CA GLY A 117 17.05 -39.33 -19.81
C GLY A 117 17.48 -40.08 -21.07
N HIS A 118 16.54 -40.21 -21.99
CA HIS A 118 16.71 -40.98 -23.22
C HIS A 118 17.31 -40.12 -24.33
N PHE A 119 18.23 -40.69 -25.10
CA PHE A 119 18.86 -40.08 -26.26
C PHE A 119 18.79 -41.01 -27.46
N ILE A 120 18.71 -40.45 -28.66
CA ILE A 120 18.79 -41.18 -29.93
C ILE A 120 19.94 -40.64 -30.76
N TYR A 121 20.63 -41.53 -31.46
CA TYR A 121 21.63 -41.13 -32.43
C TYR A 121 20.95 -40.61 -33.70
N ASP A 122 21.30 -39.39 -34.12
CA ASP A 122 20.84 -38.80 -35.38
C ASP A 122 22.02 -38.68 -36.36
N PRO A 123 22.16 -39.63 -37.31
CA PRO A 123 23.25 -39.60 -38.29
C PRO A 123 23.10 -38.47 -39.32
N LEU A 124 21.92 -37.85 -39.43
CA LEU A 124 21.69 -36.74 -40.37
C LEU A 124 22.16 -35.41 -39.79
N ASP A 125 22.27 -35.31 -38.47
CA ASP A 125 22.82 -34.14 -37.81
C ASP A 125 24.36 -34.20 -37.80
N THR A 126 24.98 -33.38 -38.64
CA THR A 126 26.43 -33.31 -38.79
C THR A 126 27.02 -31.97 -38.36
N THR A 127 26.19 -31.03 -37.89
CA THR A 127 26.58 -29.64 -37.66
C THR A 127 26.30 -29.13 -36.26
N SER A 128 25.33 -29.71 -35.54
CA SER A 128 24.99 -29.24 -34.20
C SER A 128 26.13 -29.47 -33.22
N SER A 129 26.31 -28.50 -32.32
CA SER A 129 27.33 -28.50 -31.27
C SER A 129 26.82 -29.19 -30.00
N ASP A 130 27.73 -29.85 -29.28
CA ASP A 130 27.41 -30.40 -27.96
C ASP A 130 27.01 -29.26 -27.00
N ASN A 131 25.84 -29.40 -26.37
CA ASN A 131 25.35 -28.45 -25.38
C ASN A 131 25.17 -29.09 -24.00
N THR A 132 25.68 -30.31 -23.80
CA THR A 132 25.63 -31.10 -22.55
C THR A 132 24.22 -31.53 -22.11
N GLY A 133 23.16 -30.79 -22.45
CA GLY A 133 21.80 -31.06 -22.01
C GLY A 133 20.97 -31.86 -23.00
N THR A 134 20.67 -31.25 -24.16
CA THR A 134 19.75 -31.82 -25.16
C THR A 134 20.46 -32.41 -26.36
N LEU A 135 21.73 -32.07 -26.56
CA LEU A 135 22.55 -32.59 -27.64
C LEU A 135 23.96 -32.93 -27.14
N LEU A 136 24.38 -34.16 -27.38
CA LEU A 136 25.72 -34.66 -27.05
C LEU A 136 26.46 -35.03 -28.32
N VAL A 137 27.75 -34.68 -28.40
CA VAL A 137 28.59 -35.01 -29.55
C VAL A 137 29.74 -35.90 -29.10
N THR A 138 29.92 -37.03 -29.77
CA THR A 138 31.05 -37.92 -29.48
C THR A 138 32.36 -37.37 -30.00
N VAL A 139 33.47 -37.95 -29.54
CA VAL A 139 34.82 -37.66 -30.09
C VAL A 139 34.88 -37.89 -31.62
N GLY A 140 34.11 -38.86 -32.13
CA GLY A 140 33.99 -39.14 -33.56
C GLY A 140 33.02 -38.22 -34.32
N GLY A 141 32.40 -37.24 -33.65
CA GLY A 141 31.42 -36.34 -34.25
C GLY A 141 30.03 -36.94 -34.43
N MET A 142 29.61 -37.92 -33.63
CA MET A 142 28.25 -38.48 -33.73
C MET A 142 27.32 -37.72 -32.78
N ARG A 143 26.10 -37.40 -33.23
CA ARG A 143 25.19 -36.47 -32.54
C ARG A 143 24.04 -37.25 -31.91
N PHE A 144 23.90 -37.13 -30.60
CA PHE A 144 22.81 -37.72 -29.85
C PHE A 144 21.83 -36.64 -29.41
N LYS A 145 20.56 -36.81 -29.76
CA LYS A 145 19.48 -35.89 -29.40
C LYS A 145 18.67 -36.46 -28.26
N ARG A 146 18.48 -35.66 -27.21
CA ARG A 146 17.61 -36.01 -26.08
C ARG A 146 16.18 -36.15 -26.59
N ILE A 147 15.52 -37.24 -26.21
CA ILE A 147 14.09 -37.40 -26.39
C ILE A 147 13.39 -36.47 -25.39
N MET A 148 12.61 -35.54 -25.91
CA MET A 148 11.92 -34.54 -25.10
C MET A 148 10.58 -35.07 -24.61
N GLU A 149 10.50 -35.37 -23.31
CA GLU A 149 9.29 -35.87 -22.65
C GLU A 149 8.46 -34.75 -21.98
N THR A 150 9.02 -33.54 -21.93
CA THR A 150 8.49 -32.38 -21.20
C THR A 150 8.38 -31.13 -22.09
N ASP A 151 7.55 -30.18 -21.67
CA ASP A 151 7.42 -28.84 -22.28
C ASP A 151 8.45 -27.83 -21.74
N TYR A 152 9.35 -28.29 -20.87
CA TYR A 152 10.44 -27.51 -20.27
C TYR A 152 11.78 -28.22 -20.38
N TYR A 153 12.86 -27.47 -20.21
CA TYR A 153 14.21 -27.99 -20.00
C TYR A 153 14.56 -27.96 -18.52
N ASN A 154 15.24 -28.98 -18.03
CA ASN A 154 15.74 -29.01 -16.65
C ASN A 154 17.16 -28.43 -16.61
N VAL A 155 17.39 -27.46 -15.73
CA VAL A 155 18.70 -26.80 -15.60
C VAL A 155 19.84 -27.78 -15.29
N ARG A 156 19.55 -28.89 -14.59
CA ARG A 156 20.55 -29.92 -14.25
C ARG A 156 21.05 -30.68 -15.47
N TRP A 157 20.25 -30.79 -16.53
CA TRP A 157 20.69 -31.43 -17.78
C TRP A 157 21.95 -30.76 -18.34
N PHE A 158 22.06 -29.43 -18.17
CA PHE A 158 23.17 -28.63 -18.66
C PHE A 158 24.35 -28.55 -17.68
N GLY A 159 24.31 -29.32 -16.59
CA GLY A 159 25.41 -29.46 -15.65
C GLY A 159 25.29 -28.68 -14.35
N ALA A 160 24.20 -27.92 -14.16
CA ALA A 160 23.95 -27.19 -12.91
C ALA A 160 23.76 -28.19 -11.76
N LYS A 161 24.42 -27.94 -10.62
CA LYS A 161 24.41 -28.85 -9.46
C LYS A 161 23.35 -28.48 -8.45
N GLY A 162 23.21 -27.19 -8.13
CA GLY A 162 22.29 -26.74 -7.08
C GLY A 162 22.69 -27.22 -5.68
N ASP A 163 23.99 -27.39 -5.43
CA ASP A 163 24.55 -28.05 -4.24
C ASP A 163 25.03 -27.06 -3.17
N SER A 164 24.71 -25.77 -3.31
CA SER A 164 25.17 -24.62 -2.49
C SER A 164 26.67 -24.29 -2.58
N VAL A 165 27.45 -25.00 -3.39
CA VAL A 165 28.92 -24.84 -3.46
C VAL A 165 29.39 -24.52 -4.87
N THR A 166 28.91 -25.26 -5.87
CA THR A 166 29.32 -25.16 -7.27
C THR A 166 28.76 -23.86 -7.88
N ASP A 167 29.61 -23.11 -8.58
CA ASP A 167 29.17 -21.98 -9.40
C ASP A 167 28.48 -22.50 -10.67
N ASP A 168 27.16 -22.41 -10.68
CA ASP A 168 26.27 -22.88 -11.72
C ASP A 168 26.01 -21.84 -12.82
N SER A 169 26.68 -20.68 -12.79
CA SER A 169 26.41 -19.55 -13.70
C SER A 169 26.41 -19.95 -15.18
N SER A 170 27.43 -20.68 -15.61
CA SER A 170 27.58 -21.09 -17.02
C SER A 170 26.53 -22.12 -17.44
N ALA A 171 26.26 -23.11 -16.58
CA ALA A 171 25.28 -24.15 -16.84
C ALA A 171 23.84 -23.58 -16.90
N ILE A 172 23.50 -22.66 -16.00
CA ILE A 172 22.19 -22.00 -16.00
C ILE A 172 22.02 -21.14 -17.26
N GLN A 173 23.02 -20.33 -17.61
CA GLN A 173 22.91 -19.48 -18.80
C GLN A 173 22.83 -20.29 -20.09
N LEU A 174 23.57 -21.40 -20.19
CA LEU A 174 23.45 -22.33 -21.31
C LEU A 174 22.04 -22.93 -21.39
N ALA A 175 21.51 -23.42 -20.27
CA ALA A 175 20.15 -23.97 -20.22
C ALA A 175 19.08 -22.95 -20.62
N ASP A 176 19.19 -21.70 -20.15
CA ASP A 176 18.28 -20.60 -20.50
C ASP A 176 18.32 -20.29 -22.00
N ASN A 177 19.52 -20.17 -22.58
CA ASN A 177 19.69 -19.88 -24.01
C ASN A 177 19.09 -20.99 -24.89
N GLU A 178 19.36 -22.26 -24.54
CA GLU A 178 18.87 -23.42 -25.28
C GLU A 178 17.34 -23.57 -25.14
N ALA A 179 16.80 -23.32 -23.95
CA ALA A 179 15.36 -23.33 -23.72
C ALA A 179 14.66 -22.19 -24.48
N ALA A 180 15.22 -20.98 -24.49
CA ALA A 180 14.71 -19.86 -25.27
C ALA A 180 14.71 -20.17 -26.78
N ALA A 181 15.80 -20.70 -27.33
CA ALA A 181 15.89 -21.10 -28.73
C ALA A 181 14.84 -22.16 -29.11
N ALA A 182 14.48 -23.04 -28.18
CA ALA A 182 13.45 -24.06 -28.36
C ALA A 182 12.02 -23.60 -28.01
N SER A 183 11.82 -22.34 -27.59
CA SER A 183 10.54 -21.84 -27.04
C SER A 183 10.01 -22.70 -25.88
N LYS A 184 10.90 -23.14 -25.01
CA LYS A 184 10.63 -23.96 -23.81
C LYS A 184 10.91 -23.15 -22.55
N ARG A 185 10.23 -23.51 -21.46
CA ARG A 185 10.49 -22.95 -20.12
C ARG A 185 11.71 -23.63 -19.49
N LEU A 186 12.34 -22.97 -18.53
CA LEU A 186 13.43 -23.54 -17.73
C LEU A 186 12.95 -23.95 -16.35
N TYR A 187 13.09 -25.23 -16.03
CA TYR A 187 12.74 -25.81 -14.74
C TYR A 187 13.97 -25.91 -13.83
N PHE A 188 13.79 -25.48 -12.57
CA PHE A 188 14.76 -25.63 -11.51
C PHE A 188 14.27 -26.64 -10.47
N PRO A 189 14.90 -27.83 -10.37
CA PRO A 189 14.70 -28.74 -9.24
C PRO A 189 15.13 -28.11 -7.91
N GLU A 190 14.66 -28.68 -6.79
CA GLU A 190 15.07 -28.29 -5.44
C GLU A 190 16.60 -28.28 -5.29
N GLY A 191 17.15 -27.18 -4.77
CA GLY A 191 18.58 -26.95 -4.64
C GLY A 191 18.94 -25.47 -4.50
N THR A 192 20.18 -25.20 -4.11
CA THR A 192 20.75 -23.84 -4.07
C THR A 192 21.82 -23.72 -5.14
N TYR A 193 21.53 -22.95 -6.17
CA TYR A 193 22.36 -22.71 -7.33
C TYR A 193 23.14 -21.41 -7.13
N LYS A 194 24.43 -21.51 -6.84
CA LYS A 194 25.31 -20.33 -6.73
C LYS A 194 25.54 -19.79 -8.13
N ALA A 195 25.25 -18.52 -8.38
CA ALA A 195 25.38 -17.95 -9.70
C ALA A 195 25.60 -16.44 -9.70
N TYR A 196 26.01 -15.89 -10.85
CA TYR A 196 26.10 -14.47 -11.13
C TYR A 196 26.03 -14.19 -12.63
N GLY A 197 25.63 -12.99 -13.02
CA GLY A 197 25.64 -12.56 -14.43
C GLY A 197 24.51 -13.13 -15.29
N LEU A 198 23.45 -13.67 -14.69
CA LEU A 198 22.37 -14.36 -15.40
C LEU A 198 21.45 -13.36 -16.12
N LEU A 199 21.32 -13.51 -17.43
CA LEU A 199 20.36 -12.81 -18.27
C LEU A 199 19.23 -13.78 -18.63
N ILE A 200 18.05 -13.54 -18.08
CA ILE A 200 16.88 -14.39 -18.34
C ILE A 200 16.36 -14.10 -19.75
N THR A 201 16.24 -15.16 -20.56
CA THR A 201 15.72 -15.09 -21.94
C THR A 201 14.54 -16.01 -22.20
N THR A 202 14.26 -16.96 -21.29
CA THR A 202 13.01 -17.72 -21.25
C THR A 202 12.34 -17.66 -19.88
N SER A 203 11.11 -18.16 -19.77
CA SER A 203 10.40 -18.21 -18.49
C SER A 203 10.97 -19.30 -17.58
N TRP A 204 11.16 -18.99 -16.30
CA TRP A 204 11.72 -19.93 -15.32
C TRP A 204 10.66 -20.35 -14.30
N PHE A 205 10.73 -21.58 -13.82
CA PHE A 205 9.86 -22.02 -12.75
C PHE A 205 10.47 -23.08 -11.85
N ALA A 206 9.96 -23.13 -10.62
CA ALA A 206 10.22 -24.17 -9.64
C ALA A 206 8.98 -24.38 -8.75
N TYR A 207 9.02 -25.42 -7.93
CA TYR A 207 7.99 -25.71 -6.94
C TYR A 207 8.36 -25.16 -5.54
N GLY A 208 8.84 -23.92 -5.47
CA GLY A 208 9.05 -23.17 -4.23
C GLY A 208 10.37 -23.42 -3.49
N LYS A 209 11.25 -24.28 -4.01
CA LYS A 209 12.46 -24.74 -3.29
C LYS A 209 13.77 -24.63 -4.08
N ALA A 210 13.76 -23.93 -5.22
CA ALA A 210 14.96 -23.60 -5.95
C ALA A 210 15.44 -22.21 -5.54
N VAL A 211 16.66 -22.12 -5.01
CA VAL A 211 17.31 -20.86 -4.65
C VAL A 211 18.39 -20.56 -5.68
N VAL A 212 18.31 -19.43 -6.36
CA VAL A 212 19.45 -18.85 -7.09
C VAL A 212 20.09 -17.84 -6.16
N GLU A 213 21.36 -18.04 -5.81
CA GLU A 213 22.07 -17.22 -4.81
C GLU A 213 23.31 -16.57 -5.41
N ASN A 214 23.49 -15.28 -5.18
CA ASN A 214 24.62 -14.51 -5.69
C ASN A 214 25.97 -15.01 -5.15
N VAL A 215 26.88 -15.42 -6.04
CA VAL A 215 28.23 -15.89 -5.68
C VAL A 215 29.29 -14.77 -5.63
N THR A 216 28.99 -13.57 -6.13
CA THR A 216 29.92 -12.42 -6.16
C THR A 216 29.31 -11.16 -5.52
N PRO A 217 29.21 -11.08 -4.17
CA PRO A 217 28.55 -9.97 -3.49
C PRO A 217 29.29 -8.62 -3.61
N THR A 218 30.56 -8.59 -4.03
CA THR A 218 31.31 -7.34 -4.23
C THR A 218 31.25 -6.81 -5.66
N ALA A 219 30.63 -7.54 -6.58
CA ALA A 219 30.55 -7.18 -7.99
C ALA A 219 29.43 -6.15 -8.25
N ASN A 220 29.16 -5.88 -9.53
CA ASN A 220 28.10 -4.95 -9.91
C ASN A 220 26.72 -5.45 -9.42
N LYS A 221 26.15 -4.74 -8.45
CA LYS A 221 24.84 -5.05 -7.83
C LYS A 221 23.67 -5.22 -8.81
N TYR A 222 23.75 -4.67 -10.02
CA TYR A 222 22.71 -4.81 -11.05
C TYR A 222 22.85 -6.06 -11.95
N ASN A 223 23.94 -6.83 -11.80
CA ASN A 223 24.29 -7.90 -12.73
C ASN A 223 24.23 -9.31 -12.09
N PHE A 224 23.38 -9.52 -11.08
CA PHE A 224 23.12 -10.86 -10.55
C PHE A 224 22.12 -11.64 -11.42
N VAL A 225 20.82 -11.31 -11.33
CA VAL A 225 19.75 -11.86 -12.16
C VAL A 225 18.97 -10.71 -12.79
N ARG A 226 18.90 -10.70 -14.12
CA ARG A 226 18.32 -9.58 -14.86
C ARG A 226 17.44 -9.99 -16.05
N MET A 227 16.38 -9.23 -16.25
CA MET A 227 15.56 -9.19 -17.47
C MET A 227 15.72 -7.82 -18.10
N VAL A 228 16.39 -7.77 -19.26
CA VAL A 228 16.69 -6.50 -19.96
C VAL A 228 16.17 -6.59 -21.38
N GLY A 229 15.24 -5.71 -21.77
CA GLY A 229 14.69 -5.71 -23.13
C GLY A 229 13.88 -6.98 -23.45
N ARG A 230 13.15 -7.53 -22.46
CA ARG A 230 12.42 -8.80 -22.59
C ARG A 230 10.92 -8.58 -22.71
N THR A 231 10.24 -9.52 -23.36
CA THR A 231 8.78 -9.50 -23.50
C THR A 231 8.17 -10.88 -23.28
N GLY A 232 7.05 -10.96 -22.56
CA GLY A 232 6.25 -12.17 -22.45
C GLY A 232 6.89 -13.28 -21.61
N LEU A 233 7.63 -12.93 -20.56
CA LEU A 233 8.33 -13.90 -19.70
C LEU A 233 7.68 -14.01 -18.31
N SER A 234 7.75 -15.21 -17.72
CA SER A 234 7.35 -15.44 -16.33
C SER A 234 8.47 -16.00 -15.44
N LEU A 235 8.41 -15.66 -14.15
CA LEU A 235 9.13 -16.33 -13.07
C LEU A 235 8.11 -16.88 -12.07
N GLU A 236 8.18 -18.17 -11.80
CA GLU A 236 7.17 -18.87 -10.99
C GLU A 236 7.81 -19.74 -9.90
N GLY A 237 7.48 -19.49 -8.63
CA GLY A 237 7.88 -20.38 -7.52
C GLY A 237 9.39 -20.43 -7.24
N MET A 238 10.13 -19.41 -7.67
CA MET A 238 11.59 -19.30 -7.52
C MET A 238 11.97 -18.50 -6.28
N ILE A 239 13.15 -18.78 -5.71
CA ILE A 239 13.78 -17.94 -4.69
C ILE A 239 15.04 -17.31 -5.27
N PHE A 240 15.15 -15.98 -5.21
CA PHE A 240 16.32 -15.22 -5.61
C PHE A 240 16.95 -14.56 -4.37
N ASP A 241 18.21 -14.84 -4.13
CA ASP A 241 18.95 -14.36 -2.97
C ASP A 241 20.12 -13.49 -3.43
N GLY A 242 20.05 -12.20 -3.14
CA GLY A 242 21.05 -11.21 -3.56
C GLY A 242 22.40 -11.35 -2.84
N GLY A 243 22.51 -12.24 -1.84
CA GLY A 243 23.75 -12.48 -1.10
C GLY A 243 24.21 -11.28 -0.28
N VAL A 244 23.28 -10.48 0.25
CA VAL A 244 23.63 -9.28 1.03
C VAL A 244 24.37 -9.64 2.32
N SER A 245 25.41 -8.89 2.66
CA SER A 245 26.18 -9.07 3.88
C SER A 245 25.31 -9.05 5.14
N ALA A 246 25.81 -9.65 6.21
CA ALA A 246 25.16 -9.59 7.52
C ALA A 246 24.99 -8.15 7.99
N ASP A 247 23.96 -7.91 8.80
CA ASP A 247 23.78 -6.62 9.48
C ASP A 247 24.95 -6.40 10.46
N PRO A 248 25.45 -5.16 10.60
CA PRO A 248 26.46 -4.87 11.61
C PRO A 248 25.86 -5.13 13.01
N PRO A 249 26.68 -5.56 13.99
CA PRO A 249 26.21 -5.82 15.35
C PRO A 249 25.63 -4.56 16.01
N VAL A 250 26.09 -3.38 15.61
CA VAL A 250 25.56 -2.07 15.99
C VAL A 250 25.59 -1.14 14.78
N TRP A 251 24.48 -0.46 14.54
CA TRP A 251 24.33 0.52 13.46
C TRP A 251 24.83 1.90 13.88
N ASN A 252 25.54 2.59 12.99
CA ASN A 252 26.04 3.96 13.18
C ASN A 252 26.31 4.65 11.83
N SER A 253 26.72 5.91 11.89
CA SER A 253 26.90 6.75 10.70
C SER A 253 28.03 6.36 9.76
N SER A 254 28.93 5.47 10.19
CA SER A 254 30.00 4.95 9.33
C SER A 254 29.64 3.65 8.61
N ASN A 255 28.58 2.93 9.03
CA ASN A 255 28.29 1.59 8.53
C ASN A 255 26.88 1.37 7.97
N TYR A 256 25.96 2.32 8.13
CA TYR A 256 24.55 2.15 7.71
C TYR A 256 24.34 1.88 6.21
N ASN A 257 25.35 2.19 5.38
CA ASN A 257 25.32 1.97 3.93
C ASN A 257 26.45 1.05 3.44
N SER A 258 27.13 0.34 4.35
CA SER A 258 28.32 -0.46 4.05
C SER A 258 27.98 -1.93 3.78
N PHE A 259 27.00 -2.18 2.91
CA PHE A 259 26.55 -3.53 2.53
C PHE A 259 27.17 -3.99 1.22
N THR A 260 27.59 -5.26 1.17
CA THR A 260 27.90 -5.98 -0.07
C THR A 260 26.75 -6.88 -0.45
N GLY A 261 26.63 -7.25 -1.71
CA GLY A 261 25.54 -8.05 -2.30
C GLY A 261 25.05 -7.47 -3.61
N GLY A 262 24.02 -8.09 -4.18
CA GLY A 262 23.33 -7.62 -5.38
C GLY A 262 21.84 -7.37 -5.15
N LEU A 263 21.19 -6.81 -6.16
CA LEU A 263 19.74 -6.88 -6.31
C LEU A 263 19.37 -8.34 -6.55
N ALA A 264 18.37 -8.90 -5.86
CA ALA A 264 17.95 -10.28 -6.10
C ALA A 264 17.34 -10.44 -7.51
N CYS A 265 16.58 -9.45 -8.00
CA CYS A 265 16.08 -9.44 -9.37
C CYS A 265 15.94 -8.02 -9.93
N TYR A 266 16.46 -7.81 -11.14
CA TYR A 266 16.40 -6.53 -11.84
C TYR A 266 15.67 -6.65 -13.18
N LEU A 267 14.53 -5.98 -13.30
CA LEU A 267 13.77 -5.82 -14.53
C LEU A 267 14.04 -4.43 -15.08
N TYR A 268 14.48 -4.37 -16.34
CA TYR A 268 14.75 -3.12 -17.01
C TYR A 268 14.25 -3.14 -18.45
N ASN A 269 13.55 -2.08 -18.86
CA ASN A 269 13.09 -1.90 -20.24
C ASN A 269 12.37 -3.14 -20.79
N SER A 270 11.54 -3.77 -19.98
CA SER A 270 10.87 -5.05 -20.29
C SER A 270 9.36 -4.89 -20.23
N THR A 271 8.63 -5.76 -20.91
CA THR A 271 7.19 -5.60 -21.07
C THR A 271 6.46 -6.93 -20.94
N ASP A 272 5.24 -6.96 -20.42
CA ASP A 272 4.46 -8.21 -20.31
C ASP A 272 5.23 -9.27 -19.51
N ILE A 273 5.56 -8.92 -18.27
CA ILE A 273 6.34 -9.77 -17.36
C ILE A 273 5.46 -10.19 -16.19
N ARG A 274 5.51 -11.48 -15.84
CA ARG A 274 4.72 -12.05 -14.75
C ARG A 274 5.59 -12.72 -13.69
N LEU A 275 5.54 -12.24 -12.45
CA LEU A 275 6.25 -12.81 -11.31
C LEU A 275 5.23 -13.40 -10.34
N VAL A 276 5.27 -14.72 -10.10
CA VAL A 276 4.24 -15.41 -9.32
C VAL A 276 4.88 -16.32 -8.27
N ASN A 277 4.43 -16.24 -7.01
CA ASN A 277 4.89 -17.12 -5.93
C ASN A 277 6.42 -17.08 -5.73
N CYS A 278 7.07 -15.96 -6.07
CA CYS A 278 8.51 -15.82 -5.96
C CYS A 278 8.93 -15.17 -4.64
N THR A 279 10.10 -15.54 -4.14
CA THR A 279 10.75 -14.84 -3.02
C THR A 279 12.01 -14.14 -3.51
N PHE A 280 12.09 -12.83 -3.31
CA PHE A 280 13.29 -12.03 -3.53
C PHE A 280 13.81 -11.62 -2.16
N ARG A 281 15.06 -11.95 -1.84
CA ARG A 281 15.58 -11.68 -0.49
C ARG A 281 17.03 -11.25 -0.45
N ASN A 282 17.44 -10.78 0.73
CA ASN A 282 18.85 -10.56 1.08
C ASN A 282 19.56 -9.72 0.01
N SER A 283 19.07 -8.50 -0.22
CA SER A 283 19.55 -7.66 -1.31
C SER A 283 20.13 -6.34 -0.84
N VAL A 284 21.17 -5.87 -1.55
CA VAL A 284 21.62 -4.48 -1.45
C VAL A 284 20.69 -3.63 -2.30
N MET A 285 20.27 -2.49 -1.79
CA MET A 285 19.19 -1.67 -2.35
C MET A 285 17.86 -2.42 -2.34
N SER A 286 17.51 -3.14 -3.39
CA SER A 286 16.16 -3.69 -3.54
C SER A 286 16.14 -5.16 -3.90
N PRO A 287 15.39 -6.00 -3.15
CA PRO A 287 15.06 -7.35 -3.57
C PRO A 287 14.44 -7.42 -4.96
N LEU A 288 13.44 -6.58 -5.25
CA LEU A 288 12.84 -6.49 -6.56
C LEU A 288 12.94 -5.06 -7.09
N ARG A 289 13.58 -4.90 -8.24
CA ARG A 289 13.72 -3.60 -8.90
C ARG A 289 13.17 -3.65 -10.32
N ILE A 290 12.23 -2.75 -10.61
CA ILE A 290 11.50 -2.67 -11.87
C ILE A 290 11.65 -1.25 -12.42
N GLU A 291 12.32 -1.13 -13.56
CA GLU A 291 12.61 0.17 -14.15
C GLU A 291 12.26 0.19 -15.63
N ARG A 292 11.59 1.26 -16.08
CA ARG A 292 11.22 1.44 -17.49
C ARG A 292 10.45 0.25 -18.06
N CYS A 293 9.64 -0.40 -17.24
CA CYS A 293 8.87 -1.57 -17.65
C CYS A 293 7.40 -1.21 -17.89
N SER A 294 6.72 -2.01 -18.71
CA SER A 294 5.29 -1.85 -19.00
C SER A 294 4.57 -3.18 -18.80
N ARG A 295 3.31 -3.18 -18.31
CA ARG A 295 2.50 -4.40 -18.15
C ARG A 295 3.22 -5.46 -17.32
N VAL A 296 3.53 -5.13 -16.07
CA VAL A 296 4.17 -6.06 -15.13
C VAL A 296 3.17 -6.51 -14.07
N ILE A 297 3.03 -7.82 -13.89
CA ILE A 297 2.19 -8.40 -12.84
C ILE A 297 3.10 -9.10 -11.83
N VAL A 298 2.97 -8.71 -10.56
CA VAL A 298 3.64 -9.34 -9.43
C VAL A 298 2.56 -9.89 -8.50
N GLU A 299 2.50 -11.20 -8.34
CA GLU A 299 1.43 -11.87 -7.61
C GLU A 299 1.97 -12.83 -6.56
N ASN A 300 1.50 -12.69 -5.32
CA ASN A 300 1.86 -13.59 -4.22
C ASN A 300 3.38 -13.71 -4.01
N CYS A 301 4.10 -12.60 -4.17
CA CYS A 301 5.56 -12.55 -4.02
C CYS A 301 5.98 -11.93 -2.69
N LEU A 302 7.09 -12.43 -2.14
CA LEU A 302 7.74 -11.92 -0.94
C LEU A 302 9.03 -11.18 -1.31
N MET A 303 9.15 -9.92 -0.90
CA MET A 303 10.37 -9.13 -0.95
C MET A 303 10.86 -8.92 0.47
N LYS A 304 12.03 -9.47 0.81
CA LYS A 304 12.52 -9.49 2.19
C LYS A 304 13.96 -9.00 2.31
N ARG A 305 14.27 -8.26 3.38
CA ARG A 305 15.65 -7.93 3.75
C ARG A 305 16.37 -7.10 2.68
N GLY A 306 15.82 -5.92 2.41
CA GLY A 306 16.48 -4.85 1.65
C GLY A 306 17.40 -4.04 2.56
N ARG A 307 18.64 -3.75 2.12
CA ARG A 307 19.65 -3.07 2.95
C ARG A 307 20.35 -1.91 2.23
N GLY A 308 20.79 -0.97 3.05
CA GLY A 308 21.54 0.22 2.65
C GLY A 308 20.66 1.46 2.55
N ASN A 309 21.25 2.56 2.09
CA ASN A 309 20.58 3.86 1.96
C ASN A 309 19.47 3.90 0.89
N TYR A 310 19.40 2.85 0.07
CA TYR A 310 18.35 2.63 -0.93
C TYR A 310 17.66 1.27 -0.70
N GLY A 311 17.66 0.84 0.57
CA GLY A 311 17.24 -0.48 1.03
C GLY A 311 15.74 -0.73 0.96
N ASP A 312 15.11 -0.47 -0.18
CA ASP A 312 13.67 -0.66 -0.39
C ASP A 312 13.33 -2.12 -0.65
N ALA A 313 12.16 -2.62 -0.27
CA ALA A 313 11.79 -4.00 -0.66
C ALA A 313 11.42 -4.09 -2.15
N VAL A 314 10.71 -3.08 -2.66
CA VAL A 314 10.36 -2.90 -4.08
C VAL A 314 10.72 -1.49 -4.52
N TYR A 315 11.40 -1.40 -5.66
CA TYR A 315 11.69 -0.13 -6.33
C TYR A 315 11.11 -0.12 -7.74
N LEU A 316 10.04 0.65 -7.95
CA LEU A 316 9.41 0.87 -9.25
C LEU A 316 9.70 2.29 -9.75
N SER A 317 10.34 2.41 -10.92
CA SER A 317 10.68 3.71 -11.52
C SER A 317 10.36 3.76 -13.01
N GLY A 318 9.79 4.89 -13.46
CA GLY A 318 9.48 5.18 -14.87
C GLY A 318 8.74 4.05 -15.60
N SER A 319 7.84 3.36 -14.90
CA SER A 319 7.16 2.17 -15.40
C SER A 319 5.65 2.38 -15.45
N ASP A 320 4.98 1.71 -16.39
CA ASP A 320 3.54 1.83 -16.62
C ASP A 320 2.80 0.50 -16.54
N ASP A 321 1.51 0.55 -16.18
CA ASP A 321 0.62 -0.61 -16.12
C ASP A 321 1.20 -1.73 -15.22
N VAL A 322 1.58 -1.39 -13.99
CA VAL A 322 2.17 -2.34 -13.04
C VAL A 322 1.19 -2.68 -11.91
N ARG A 323 0.99 -3.97 -11.67
CA ARG A 323 0.10 -4.48 -10.63
C ARG A 323 0.85 -5.38 -9.65
N PHE A 324 0.72 -5.07 -8.36
CA PHE A 324 1.08 -5.92 -7.25
C PHE A 324 -0.19 -6.47 -6.60
N ASP A 325 -0.27 -7.78 -6.41
CA ASP A 325 -1.43 -8.45 -5.84
C ASP A 325 -0.99 -9.49 -4.81
N ARG A 326 -1.46 -9.34 -3.56
CA ARG A 326 -1.08 -10.21 -2.42
C ARG A 326 0.44 -10.28 -2.20
N CYS A 327 1.15 -9.17 -2.39
CA CYS A 327 2.60 -9.10 -2.21
C CYS A 327 3.00 -8.64 -0.81
N THR A 328 4.13 -9.14 -0.32
CA THR A 328 4.66 -8.78 1.00
C THR A 328 6.02 -8.13 0.89
N ALA A 329 6.19 -6.96 1.49
CA ALA A 329 7.47 -6.33 1.78
C ALA A 329 7.75 -6.47 3.28
N HIS A 330 8.86 -7.10 3.66
CA HIS A 330 9.20 -7.34 5.06
C HIS A 330 10.67 -7.04 5.32
N ASP A 331 10.97 -6.35 6.42
CA ASP A 331 12.34 -6.06 6.87
C ASP A 331 13.14 -5.29 5.80
N TYR A 332 12.96 -3.98 5.76
CA TYR A 332 13.64 -3.09 4.81
C TYR A 332 14.14 -1.84 5.51
N THR A 333 15.29 -1.32 5.08
CA THR A 333 15.93 -0.18 5.74
C THR A 333 15.40 1.18 5.30
N ARG A 334 14.62 1.20 4.20
CA ARG A 334 14.06 2.43 3.64
C ARG A 334 12.56 2.31 3.37
N ILE A 335 12.09 1.86 2.22
CA ILE A 335 10.64 1.81 1.92
C ILE A 335 10.20 0.40 1.51
N GLY A 336 9.00 -0.02 1.91
CA GLY A 336 8.44 -1.30 1.48
C GLY A 336 8.18 -1.31 -0.03
N PHE A 337 7.25 -0.47 -0.49
CA PHE A 337 6.91 -0.32 -1.89
C PHE A 337 7.10 1.13 -2.37
N VAL A 338 8.06 1.33 -3.28
CA VAL A 338 8.32 2.63 -3.93
C VAL A 338 7.71 2.63 -5.33
N CYS A 339 7.03 3.74 -5.69
CA CYS A 339 6.56 4.05 -7.04
C CYS A 339 6.97 5.48 -7.40
N GLU A 340 7.89 5.63 -8.36
CA GLU A 340 8.46 6.94 -8.69
C GLU A 340 8.87 7.21 -10.14
N GLN A 341 9.47 8.38 -10.37
CA GLN A 341 10.14 8.79 -11.61
C GLN A 341 9.30 8.64 -12.88
N GLY A 342 8.10 9.19 -12.89
CA GLY A 342 7.21 9.17 -14.04
C GLY A 342 6.40 7.88 -14.16
N SER A 343 6.35 7.05 -13.12
CA SER A 343 5.51 5.85 -13.13
C SER A 343 4.02 6.19 -13.20
N TRP A 344 3.26 5.41 -13.95
CA TRP A 344 1.84 5.66 -14.23
C TRP A 344 1.01 4.38 -14.18
N ASN A 345 -0.24 4.51 -13.71
CA ASN A 345 -1.20 3.40 -13.66
C ASN A 345 -0.65 2.20 -12.88
N VAL A 346 -0.39 2.43 -11.59
CA VAL A 346 0.19 1.44 -10.69
C VAL A 346 -0.84 1.05 -9.64
N SER A 347 -1.01 -0.25 -9.41
CA SER A 347 -1.96 -0.75 -8.40
C SER A 347 -1.30 -1.71 -7.42
N PHE A 348 -1.63 -1.54 -6.15
CA PHE A 348 -1.32 -2.44 -5.06
C PHE A 348 -2.64 -2.94 -4.47
N SER A 349 -2.85 -4.25 -4.48
CA SER A 349 -4.04 -4.88 -3.90
C SER A 349 -3.63 -5.94 -2.90
N GLN A 350 -4.17 -5.85 -1.68
CA GLN A 350 -3.92 -6.82 -0.61
C GLN A 350 -2.42 -6.99 -0.29
N CYS A 351 -1.63 -5.91 -0.48
CA CYS A 351 -0.21 -5.92 -0.19
C CYS A 351 0.07 -5.54 1.26
N HIS A 352 1.13 -6.10 1.84
CA HIS A 352 1.53 -5.86 3.23
C HIS A 352 2.98 -5.41 3.30
N ALA A 353 3.23 -4.25 3.90
CA ALA A 353 4.56 -3.70 4.13
C ALA A 353 4.80 -3.55 5.63
N TYR A 354 5.72 -4.34 6.20
CA TYR A 354 5.92 -4.36 7.64
C TYR A 354 7.35 -4.54 8.13
N ASP A 355 7.56 -4.13 9.38
CA ASP A 355 8.83 -4.09 10.10
C ASP A 355 9.91 -3.28 9.35
N GLY A 356 9.48 -2.15 8.78
CA GLY A 356 10.36 -1.15 8.21
C GLY A 356 11.15 -0.42 9.29
N HIS A 357 12.47 -0.40 9.17
CA HIS A 357 13.34 0.28 10.12
C HIS A 357 14.19 1.33 9.42
N ASP A 358 14.11 2.59 9.86
CA ASP A 358 14.81 3.71 9.20
C ASP A 358 16.29 3.79 9.54
N GLN A 359 17.02 2.70 9.33
CA GLN A 359 18.45 2.66 9.58
C GLN A 359 19.20 3.66 8.69
N SER A 360 18.67 4.02 7.53
CA SER A 360 19.21 5.13 6.75
C SER A 360 19.17 6.43 7.54
N ARG A 361 18.01 7.00 7.87
CA ARG A 361 17.93 8.34 8.45
C ARG A 361 18.37 8.41 9.90
N LEU A 362 18.15 7.36 10.69
CA LEU A 362 18.60 7.31 12.09
C LEU A 362 20.13 7.36 12.20
N TYR A 363 20.84 6.96 11.14
CA TYR A 363 22.30 6.87 11.16
C TYR A 363 23.02 7.65 10.05
N GLY A 364 22.38 8.31 9.09
CA GLY A 364 23.10 9.24 8.18
C GLY A 364 22.53 9.47 6.78
N GLY A 365 21.44 8.79 6.42
CA GLY A 365 20.61 9.03 5.25
C GLY A 365 19.60 10.17 5.45
N ALA A 366 18.82 10.48 4.41
CA ALA A 366 17.95 11.65 4.37
C ALA A 366 16.44 11.35 4.27
N GLU A 367 16.07 10.12 3.92
CA GLU A 367 14.69 9.75 3.58
C GLU A 367 14.00 9.04 4.73
N PHE A 368 12.70 9.27 4.89
CA PHE A 368 11.92 8.57 5.92
C PHE A 368 11.64 7.13 5.52
N ASN A 369 11.66 6.23 6.50
CA ASN A 369 11.10 4.90 6.35
C ASN A 369 9.58 4.90 6.18
N ALA A 370 9.08 4.12 5.22
CA ALA A 370 7.65 3.98 5.00
C ALA A 370 7.23 2.59 4.52
N GLY A 371 5.96 2.23 4.75
CA GLY A 371 5.36 1.06 4.13
C GLY A 371 5.20 1.23 2.62
N PHE A 372 4.48 2.27 2.21
CA PHE A 372 4.23 2.59 0.80
C PHE A 372 4.58 4.05 0.50
N TRP A 373 5.29 4.29 -0.59
CA TRP A 373 5.67 5.62 -1.02
C TRP A 373 5.48 5.78 -2.52
N SER A 374 4.55 6.65 -2.90
CA SER A 374 4.37 7.10 -4.28
C SER A 374 4.72 8.56 -4.39
N GLU A 375 5.79 8.87 -5.13
CA GLU A 375 6.24 10.23 -5.40
C GLU A 375 6.63 10.36 -6.87
N ASN A 376 6.43 11.51 -7.53
CA ASN A 376 6.76 11.64 -8.97
C ASN A 376 6.01 10.61 -9.82
N SER A 377 4.79 10.27 -9.44
CA SER A 377 3.97 9.24 -10.08
C SER A 377 2.54 9.73 -10.28
N GLU A 378 1.74 8.97 -11.02
CA GLU A 378 0.38 9.37 -11.34
C GLU A 378 -0.55 8.16 -11.49
N ASN A 379 -1.80 8.30 -11.05
CA ASN A 379 -2.79 7.22 -11.10
C ASN A 379 -2.32 5.99 -10.33
N VAL A 380 -2.15 6.16 -9.02
CA VAL A 380 -1.72 5.08 -8.12
C VAL A 380 -2.86 4.69 -7.18
N THR A 381 -3.16 3.39 -7.11
CA THR A 381 -4.22 2.83 -6.27
C THR A 381 -3.66 1.87 -5.23
N TYR A 382 -4.10 2.02 -3.98
CA TYR A 382 -3.93 1.06 -2.90
C TYR A 382 -5.31 0.57 -2.49
N SER A 383 -5.54 -0.74 -2.52
CA SER A 383 -6.80 -1.35 -2.06
C SER A 383 -6.51 -2.49 -1.11
N GLN A 384 -7.07 -2.40 0.11
CA GLN A 384 -6.90 -3.40 1.17
C GLN A 384 -5.42 -3.64 1.52
N CYS A 385 -4.57 -2.61 1.40
CA CYS A 385 -3.16 -2.70 1.73
C CYS A 385 -2.93 -2.42 3.22
N VAL A 386 -1.90 -3.04 3.79
CA VAL A 386 -1.52 -2.89 5.20
C VAL A 386 -0.10 -2.35 5.30
N ALA A 387 0.09 -1.22 6.01
CA ALA A 387 1.38 -0.69 6.39
C ALA A 387 1.54 -0.78 7.91
N GLU A 388 2.47 -1.61 8.38
CA GLU A 388 2.55 -1.99 9.79
C GLU A 388 3.96 -1.80 10.37
N ASN A 389 4.05 -1.26 11.58
CA ASN A 389 5.30 -1.17 12.35
C ASN A 389 6.48 -0.52 11.59
N ASN A 390 6.19 0.48 10.75
CA ASN A 390 7.22 1.28 10.11
C ASN A 390 7.71 2.38 11.07
N THR A 391 9.00 2.69 11.05
CA THR A 391 9.60 3.68 11.96
C THR A 391 8.96 5.06 11.83
N HIS A 392 8.54 5.46 10.63
CA HIS A 392 7.99 6.80 10.39
C HIS A 392 6.59 6.80 9.77
N CYS A 393 6.43 6.26 8.56
CA CYS A 393 5.22 6.48 7.77
C CYS A 393 4.52 5.16 7.37
N GLY A 394 3.19 5.16 7.34
CA GLY A 394 2.43 4.08 6.70
C GLY A 394 2.39 4.25 5.18
N PHE A 395 1.59 5.22 4.72
CA PHE A 395 1.41 5.53 3.30
C PHE A 395 1.82 6.98 3.00
N THR A 396 2.57 7.18 1.92
CA THR A 396 2.91 8.50 1.38
C THR A 396 2.47 8.59 -0.08
N VAL A 397 1.69 9.62 -0.40
CA VAL A 397 1.33 9.98 -1.79
C VAL A 397 1.68 11.43 -2.08
N ALA A 398 2.39 11.63 -3.19
CA ALA A 398 2.79 12.94 -3.67
C ALA A 398 2.94 12.93 -5.20
N PRO A 399 2.33 13.90 -5.93
CA PRO A 399 2.54 14.00 -7.37
C PRO A 399 4.00 14.22 -7.71
N GLY A 400 4.71 15.07 -6.96
CA GLY A 400 6.07 15.48 -7.31
C GLY A 400 6.12 16.27 -8.64
N VAL A 401 7.29 16.81 -8.98
CA VAL A 401 7.48 17.60 -10.22
C VAL A 401 7.83 16.76 -11.44
N ASN A 402 8.15 15.49 -11.24
CA ASN A 402 8.61 14.58 -12.30
C ASN A 402 7.57 13.50 -12.63
N ARG A 403 6.28 13.72 -12.33
CA ARG A 403 5.21 12.82 -12.76
C ARG A 403 5.01 12.87 -14.29
N PRO A 404 4.27 11.94 -14.89
CA PRO A 404 4.15 11.85 -16.35
C PRO A 404 3.12 12.81 -16.99
N TYR A 405 2.24 13.44 -16.20
CA TYR A 405 1.25 14.42 -16.68
C TYR A 405 0.23 13.89 -17.71
N HIS A 406 -0.21 12.64 -17.57
CA HIS A 406 -1.28 12.08 -18.41
C HIS A 406 -2.66 12.69 -18.10
N THR A 407 -2.83 13.16 -16.86
CA THR A 407 -4.01 13.84 -16.35
C THR A 407 -3.63 15.22 -15.84
N SER A 408 -4.61 16.13 -15.84
CA SER A 408 -4.40 17.45 -15.26
C SER A 408 -4.03 17.31 -13.78
N THR A 409 -4.79 16.55 -13.00
CA THR A 409 -4.60 16.39 -11.55
C THR A 409 -4.22 14.95 -11.26
N ALA A 410 -3.11 14.70 -10.59
CA ALA A 410 -2.63 13.34 -10.32
C ALA A 410 -3.57 12.60 -9.36
N PRO A 411 -4.23 11.51 -9.77
CA PRO A 411 -5.15 10.80 -8.90
C PRO A 411 -4.43 9.75 -8.04
N TYR A 412 -4.79 9.71 -6.77
CA TYR A 412 -4.40 8.70 -5.80
C TYR A 412 -5.64 8.16 -5.09
N LEU A 413 -5.75 6.84 -5.00
CA LEU A 413 -6.84 6.15 -4.32
C LEU A 413 -6.29 5.27 -3.19
N LEU A 414 -6.82 5.45 -1.99
CA LEU A 414 -6.65 4.56 -0.85
C LEU A 414 -8.04 4.05 -0.47
N ASP A 415 -8.27 2.76 -0.66
CA ASP A 415 -9.53 2.11 -0.38
C ASP A 415 -9.33 0.97 0.63
N SER A 416 -9.96 1.09 1.79
CA SER A 416 -9.94 0.07 2.84
C SER A 416 -8.51 -0.28 3.31
N CYS A 417 -7.60 0.68 3.27
CA CYS A 417 -6.21 0.51 3.69
C CYS A 417 -6.05 0.65 5.20
N VAL A 418 -5.02 0.00 5.75
CA VAL A 418 -4.77 -0.07 7.19
C VAL A 418 -3.34 0.37 7.50
N ALA A 419 -3.18 1.37 8.36
CA ALA A 419 -1.89 1.82 8.88
C ALA A 419 -1.82 1.58 10.40
N ILE A 420 -0.98 0.64 10.84
CA ILE A 420 -0.88 0.22 12.25
C ILE A 420 0.54 0.43 12.78
N GLY A 421 0.67 1.09 13.93
CA GLY A 421 1.94 1.16 14.67
C GLY A 421 3.05 1.91 13.93
N ASN A 422 2.71 2.78 12.97
CA ASN A 422 3.70 3.56 12.25
C ASN A 422 4.09 4.79 13.08
N GLY A 423 5.38 4.98 13.38
CA GLY A 423 5.83 5.83 14.50
C GLY A 423 5.51 7.33 14.42
N LEU A 424 5.26 7.90 13.23
CA LEU A 424 4.95 9.32 13.08
C LEU A 424 3.65 9.57 12.32
N TYR A 425 3.56 9.13 11.06
CA TYR A 425 2.42 9.37 10.19
C TYR A 425 1.73 8.06 9.80
N GLY A 426 0.41 8.00 9.89
CA GLY A 426 -0.36 6.93 9.26
C GLY A 426 -0.39 7.12 7.74
N ILE A 427 -0.91 8.27 7.31
CA ILE A 427 -1.05 8.62 5.89
C ILE A 427 -0.52 10.04 5.64
N ILE A 428 0.22 10.23 4.55
CA ILE A 428 0.65 11.54 4.06
C ILE A 428 0.11 11.75 2.66
N ALA A 429 -0.60 12.85 2.46
CA ALA A 429 -1.04 13.37 1.17
C ALA A 429 -0.39 14.74 0.97
N SER A 430 0.54 14.87 0.03
CA SER A 430 1.36 16.08 -0.07
C SER A 430 1.69 16.51 -1.49
N ASP A 431 1.35 17.74 -1.85
CA ASP A 431 1.75 18.40 -3.09
C ASP A 431 2.91 19.40 -2.93
N SER A 432 3.66 19.37 -1.81
CA SER A 432 4.68 20.37 -1.41
C SER A 432 5.75 20.79 -2.44
N LYS A 433 5.76 20.20 -3.63
CA LYS A 433 6.54 20.60 -4.80
C LYS A 433 5.76 21.46 -5.83
N GLY A 434 4.50 21.83 -5.54
CA GLY A 434 3.69 22.76 -6.32
C GLY A 434 2.94 22.17 -7.53
N ASP A 435 2.67 20.87 -7.52
CA ASP A 435 1.82 20.22 -8.54
C ASP A 435 0.41 19.98 -7.99
N ARG A 436 -0.51 19.43 -8.78
CA ARG A 436 -1.91 19.23 -8.44
C ARG A 436 -2.24 17.75 -8.28
N PHE A 437 -2.94 17.43 -7.21
CA PHE A 437 -3.34 16.05 -6.89
C PHE A 437 -4.79 15.93 -6.41
N SER A 438 -5.37 14.75 -6.60
CA SER A 438 -6.63 14.36 -5.99
C SER A 438 -6.43 13.09 -5.19
N VAL A 439 -6.74 13.12 -3.90
CA VAL A 439 -6.65 11.95 -3.02
C VAL A 439 -8.06 11.57 -2.57
N ALA A 440 -8.47 10.34 -2.85
CA ALA A 440 -9.64 9.72 -2.27
C ALA A 440 -9.19 8.66 -1.26
N CYS A 441 -9.60 8.81 -0.01
CA CYS A 441 -9.29 7.90 1.09
C CYS A 441 -10.62 7.44 1.70
N THR A 442 -10.99 6.18 1.46
CA THR A 442 -12.30 5.62 1.87
C THR A 442 -12.11 4.36 2.70
N GLY A 443 -12.80 4.26 3.84
CA GLY A 443 -12.76 3.04 4.66
C GLY A 443 -11.41 2.75 5.30
N CYS A 444 -10.50 3.74 5.35
CA CYS A 444 -9.14 3.54 5.82
C CYS A 444 -9.04 3.63 7.35
N PHE A 445 -8.19 2.79 7.94
CA PHE A 445 -7.98 2.71 9.38
C PHE A 445 -6.55 3.11 9.73
N VAL A 446 -6.38 4.05 10.66
CA VAL A 446 -5.10 4.43 11.23
C VAL A 446 -5.11 4.21 12.74
N PHE A 447 -4.12 3.47 13.24
CA PHE A 447 -3.96 3.13 14.65
C PHE A 447 -2.49 3.17 15.04
N GLY A 448 -2.13 3.69 16.22
CA GLY A 448 -0.74 3.66 16.68
C GLY A 448 0.19 4.72 16.10
N SER A 449 -0.32 5.65 15.28
CA SER A 449 0.46 6.78 14.74
C SER A 449 0.16 8.07 15.50
N ARG A 450 1.16 8.94 15.65
CA ARG A 450 0.96 10.26 16.29
C ARG A 450 0.12 11.19 15.42
N ILE A 451 0.30 11.11 14.11
CA ILE A 451 -0.50 11.88 13.15
C ILE A 451 -1.25 10.87 12.28
N GLY A 452 -2.58 10.86 12.37
CA GLY A 452 -3.43 9.95 11.61
C GLY A 452 -3.26 10.16 10.11
N MET A 453 -3.57 11.37 9.65
CA MET A 453 -3.30 11.82 8.29
C MET A 453 -2.75 13.25 8.24
N ALA A 454 -1.66 13.45 7.50
CA ALA A 454 -1.15 14.78 7.16
C ALA A 454 -1.53 15.13 5.72
N ILE A 455 -2.25 16.23 5.55
CA ILE A 455 -2.66 16.80 4.27
C ILE A 455 -1.89 18.10 4.06
N ASN A 456 -1.02 18.12 3.07
CA ASN A 456 -0.34 19.32 2.61
C ASN A 456 -0.83 19.61 1.19
N ALA A 457 -1.73 20.58 1.06
CA ALA A 457 -2.38 20.97 -0.19
C ALA A 457 -2.09 22.45 -0.51
N TYR A 458 -1.18 22.68 -1.44
CA TYR A 458 -0.58 23.96 -1.80
C TYR A 458 -1.01 24.46 -3.19
N HIS A 459 -1.83 23.70 -3.92
CA HIS A 459 -2.38 24.11 -5.21
C HIS A 459 -3.92 24.25 -5.16
N ALA A 460 -4.48 25.25 -5.84
CA ALA A 460 -5.92 25.56 -5.76
C ALA A 460 -6.85 24.44 -6.28
N ASN A 461 -6.31 23.55 -7.10
CA ASN A 461 -7.04 22.41 -7.67
C ASN A 461 -6.83 21.12 -6.88
N ASP A 462 -6.14 21.19 -5.74
CA ASP A 462 -5.96 20.03 -4.89
C ASP A 462 -7.28 19.67 -4.23
N THR A 463 -7.55 18.37 -4.25
CA THR A 463 -8.76 17.82 -3.65
C THR A 463 -8.38 16.63 -2.78
N VAL A 464 -8.81 16.65 -1.52
CA VAL A 464 -8.65 15.51 -0.62
C VAL A 464 -10.01 15.16 -0.04
N THR A 465 -10.45 13.93 -0.26
CA THR A 465 -11.71 13.41 0.25
C THR A 465 -11.44 12.24 1.18
N LEU A 466 -11.94 12.36 2.41
CA LEU A 466 -11.90 11.37 3.47
C LEU A 466 -13.33 10.91 3.73
N ASN A 467 -13.59 9.62 3.61
CA ASN A 467 -14.93 9.06 3.79
C ASN A 467 -14.87 7.78 4.60
N GLN A 468 -15.64 7.66 5.68
CA GLN A 468 -15.70 6.42 6.48
C GLN A 468 -14.33 5.97 7.02
N CYS A 469 -13.45 6.92 7.36
CA CYS A 469 -12.14 6.61 7.90
C CYS A 469 -12.14 6.58 9.43
N TYR A 470 -11.22 5.82 10.01
CA TYR A 470 -10.98 5.77 11.45
C TYR A 470 -9.57 6.25 11.79
N PHE A 471 -9.46 7.21 12.70
CA PHE A 471 -8.19 7.75 13.18
C PHE A 471 -8.07 7.60 14.69
N ARG A 472 -7.26 6.64 15.13
CA ARG A 472 -6.76 6.58 16.50
C ARG A 472 -5.34 7.05 16.57
N VAL A 473 -5.11 8.06 17.40
CA VAL A 473 -3.78 8.63 17.61
C VAL A 473 -3.22 8.21 18.96
N ASP A 474 -1.99 7.73 18.94
CA ASP A 474 -1.29 7.28 20.14
C ASP A 474 0.03 8.06 20.29
N VAL A 475 0.36 8.44 21.53
CA VAL A 475 1.66 9.03 21.88
C VAL A 475 2.47 8.07 22.74
N THR A 476 3.79 8.13 22.64
CA THR A 476 4.69 7.27 23.43
C THR A 476 5.20 7.97 24.69
N ALA A 477 5.00 9.29 24.80
CA ALA A 477 5.38 10.10 25.95
C ALA A 477 4.50 11.36 26.06
N SER A 478 4.31 11.86 27.29
CA SER A 478 3.65 13.14 27.54
C SER A 478 4.41 14.30 26.87
N GLY A 479 3.67 15.33 26.45
CA GLY A 479 4.21 16.49 25.74
C GLY A 479 4.38 16.27 24.22
N GLN A 480 4.06 15.10 23.69
CA GLN A 480 4.04 14.86 22.25
C GLN A 480 2.72 15.30 21.62
N ASN A 481 2.80 16.01 20.49
CA ASN A 481 1.59 16.34 19.73
C ASN A 481 0.99 15.10 19.06
N ALA A 482 -0.35 15.04 19.06
CA ALA A 482 -1.11 13.96 18.42
C ALA A 482 -2.30 14.54 17.64
N VAL A 483 -2.42 14.19 16.36
CA VAL A 483 -3.37 14.83 15.45
C VAL A 483 -4.11 13.79 14.61
N GLY A 484 -5.44 13.76 14.66
CA GLY A 484 -6.23 12.88 13.79
C GLY A 484 -5.98 13.20 12.31
N VAL A 485 -6.37 14.40 11.90
CA VAL A 485 -6.11 14.95 10.56
C VAL A 485 -5.48 16.34 10.68
N LEU A 486 -4.26 16.46 10.19
CA LEU A 486 -3.51 17.71 10.10
C LEU A 486 -3.65 18.28 8.68
N CYS A 487 -4.31 19.42 8.54
CA CYS A 487 -4.47 20.12 7.28
C CYS A 487 -3.51 21.31 7.21
N ALA A 488 -2.75 21.40 6.13
CA ALA A 488 -1.83 22.48 5.83
C ALA A 488 -1.88 22.85 4.34
N GLY A 489 -1.46 24.07 4.03
CA GLY A 489 -1.55 24.66 2.70
C GLY A 489 -1.02 26.10 2.68
N ASN A 490 -1.27 26.81 1.59
CA ASN A 490 -0.85 28.21 1.39
C ASN A 490 -2.06 29.13 1.08
N ASP A 491 -1.81 30.25 0.40
CA ASP A 491 -2.80 31.24 -0.01
C ASP A 491 -3.79 30.75 -1.08
N LYS A 492 -3.71 29.48 -1.51
CA LYS A 492 -4.61 28.88 -2.50
C LYS A 492 -5.79 28.16 -1.83
N LYS A 493 -6.91 28.08 -2.55
CA LYS A 493 -8.18 27.50 -2.09
C LYS A 493 -8.31 26.01 -2.43
N ALA A 494 -7.37 25.18 -1.96
CA ALA A 494 -7.55 23.72 -2.07
C ALA A 494 -8.78 23.27 -1.29
N THR A 495 -9.38 22.16 -1.72
CA THR A 495 -10.62 21.62 -1.14
C THR A 495 -10.35 20.34 -0.36
N ILE A 496 -10.74 20.32 0.91
CA ILE A 496 -10.67 19.15 1.79
C ILE A 496 -12.07 18.82 2.26
N ARG A 497 -12.48 17.56 2.08
CA ARG A 497 -13.78 17.02 2.52
C ARG A 497 -13.55 15.87 3.46
N ILE A 498 -14.17 15.92 4.63
CA ILE A 498 -14.10 14.88 5.66
C ILE A 498 -15.53 14.50 6.01
N SER A 499 -15.89 13.25 5.78
CA SER A 499 -17.26 12.78 5.99
C SER A 499 -17.31 11.40 6.62
N ASP A 500 -18.25 11.20 7.55
CA ASP A 500 -18.50 9.90 8.19
C ASP A 500 -17.26 9.31 8.88
N CYS A 501 -16.33 10.15 9.34
CA CYS A 501 -15.06 9.72 9.94
C CYS A 501 -15.16 9.64 11.47
N LEU A 502 -14.47 8.66 12.04
CA LEU A 502 -14.43 8.39 13.47
C LEU A 502 -13.04 8.67 14.06
N TYR A 503 -13.00 9.35 15.20
CA TYR A 503 -11.77 9.80 15.85
C TYR A 503 -11.62 9.20 17.26
N ASP A 504 -10.39 8.87 17.63
CA ASP A 504 -10.03 8.44 18.99
C ASP A 504 -8.74 9.14 19.43
N HIS A 505 -8.90 10.18 20.25
CA HIS A 505 -7.81 10.92 20.88
C HIS A 505 -7.60 10.53 22.36
N SER A 506 -8.15 9.40 22.82
CA SER A 506 -8.09 9.00 24.23
C SER A 506 -6.67 8.78 24.77
N ALA A 507 -5.71 8.48 23.87
CA ALA A 507 -4.31 8.34 24.20
C ALA A 507 -3.49 9.63 24.03
N ALA A 508 -4.09 10.75 23.60
CA ALA A 508 -3.39 12.02 23.44
C ALA A 508 -3.23 12.80 24.76
N ASP A 509 -2.25 13.70 24.82
CA ASP A 509 -1.99 14.53 26.02
C ASP A 509 -3.11 15.58 26.23
N PRO A 510 -3.88 15.51 27.34
CA PRO A 510 -5.00 16.41 27.57
C PRO A 510 -4.61 17.90 27.65
N ALA A 511 -3.41 18.21 28.14
CA ALA A 511 -2.94 19.59 28.23
C ALA A 511 -2.69 20.19 26.85
N LEU A 512 -2.19 19.38 25.91
CA LEU A 512 -1.99 19.80 24.52
C LEU A 512 -3.31 19.86 23.74
N LEU A 513 -4.23 18.94 24.02
CA LEU A 513 -5.59 19.00 23.49
C LEU A 513 -6.29 20.32 23.87
N ALA A 514 -6.17 20.76 25.13
CA ALA A 514 -6.73 22.03 25.61
C ALA A 514 -5.96 23.30 25.17
N SER A 515 -4.73 23.16 24.69
CA SER A 515 -3.89 24.31 24.31
C SER A 515 -4.37 25.01 23.03
N LYS A 516 -4.41 26.35 23.06
CA LYS A 516 -4.71 27.21 21.90
C LYS A 516 -3.52 27.39 20.95
N THR A 517 -2.37 26.78 21.22
CA THR A 517 -1.14 26.91 20.38
C THR A 517 -0.55 25.58 19.95
N ALA A 518 -0.79 24.49 20.69
CA ALA A 518 -0.33 23.16 20.32
C ALA A 518 -1.14 22.60 19.15
N THR A 519 -0.49 21.76 18.34
CA THR A 519 -1.12 21.14 17.16
C THR A 519 -1.96 19.90 17.49
N SER A 520 -2.05 19.47 18.75
CA SER A 520 -2.88 18.31 19.10
C SER A 520 -4.37 18.56 18.93
N GLY A 521 -5.09 17.60 18.35
CA GLY A 521 -6.55 17.65 18.13
C GLY A 521 -7.02 16.64 17.10
N ASP A 522 -8.32 16.58 16.82
CA ASP A 522 -8.88 15.63 15.85
C ASP A 522 -8.77 16.19 14.43
N ILE A 523 -9.15 17.45 14.24
CA ILE A 523 -9.06 18.15 12.96
C ILE A 523 -8.35 19.47 13.21
N VAL A 524 -7.12 19.58 12.69
CA VAL A 524 -6.24 20.71 12.98
C VAL A 524 -5.76 21.34 11.69
N LEU A 525 -5.99 22.63 11.55
CA LEU A 525 -5.45 23.45 10.49
C LEU A 525 -4.21 24.19 11.02
N SER A 526 -3.10 24.02 10.32
CA SER A 526 -1.83 24.69 10.59
C SER A 526 -1.30 25.32 9.31
N ASN A 527 -0.41 26.32 9.44
CA ASN A 527 0.12 27.13 8.33
C ASN A 527 -0.91 28.04 7.65
N ASN A 528 -0.41 28.92 6.77
CA ASN A 528 -1.07 30.11 6.22
C ASN A 528 -2.12 29.77 5.14
N THR A 529 -3.14 29.00 5.54
CA THR A 529 -4.11 28.30 4.70
C THR A 529 -5.29 29.18 4.30
N LYS A 530 -5.65 29.22 3.00
CA LYS A 530 -6.98 29.68 2.52
C LYS A 530 -7.86 28.50 2.09
N LEU A 531 -7.68 27.37 2.74
CA LEU A 531 -8.33 26.10 2.41
C LEU A 531 -9.85 26.18 2.55
N GLN A 532 -10.55 25.42 1.70
CA GLN A 532 -11.97 25.13 1.86
C GLN A 532 -12.09 23.79 2.57
N LEU A 533 -12.50 23.80 3.84
CA LEU A 533 -12.66 22.61 4.65
C LEU A 533 -14.13 22.35 4.94
N PHE A 534 -14.59 21.17 4.53
CA PHE A 534 -15.94 20.67 4.78
C PHE A 534 -15.87 19.44 5.68
N VAL A 535 -16.53 19.49 6.83
CA VAL A 535 -16.60 18.39 7.80
C VAL A 535 -18.07 18.04 8.03
N ASN A 536 -18.44 16.78 7.85
CA ASN A 536 -19.83 16.35 7.91
C ASN A 536 -19.96 14.97 8.58
N ASP A 537 -20.87 14.83 9.55
CA ASP A 537 -21.17 13.54 10.19
C ASP A 537 -19.92 12.84 10.79
N CYS A 538 -18.97 13.63 11.31
CA CYS A 538 -17.81 13.09 12.03
C CYS A 538 -18.09 13.01 13.54
N SER A 539 -17.50 12.02 14.21
CA SER A 539 -17.64 11.84 15.66
C SER A 539 -16.38 11.25 16.30
N CYS A 540 -16.31 11.29 17.63
CA CYS A 540 -15.38 10.44 18.38
C CYS A 540 -15.98 9.03 18.56
N VAL A 541 -15.14 8.04 18.87
CA VAL A 541 -15.57 6.66 19.20
C VAL A 541 -16.55 6.65 20.37
N ASP A 542 -16.24 7.44 21.39
CA ASP A 542 -17.16 7.76 22.47
C ASP A 542 -18.06 8.92 22.02
N ALA A 543 -19.36 8.66 21.91
CA ALA A 543 -20.35 9.60 21.40
C ALA A 543 -20.56 10.83 22.31
N ASP A 544 -20.12 10.76 23.57
CA ASP A 544 -20.20 11.86 24.52
C ASP A 544 -18.94 12.75 24.49
N ILE A 545 -17.87 12.29 23.83
CA ILE A 545 -16.64 13.05 23.64
C ILE A 545 -16.74 13.88 22.35
N ALA A 546 -16.40 15.16 22.47
CA ALA A 546 -16.46 16.09 21.36
C ALA A 546 -15.21 16.04 20.48
N LEU A 547 -15.40 16.26 19.18
CA LEU A 547 -14.29 16.48 18.26
C LEU A 547 -13.56 17.78 18.62
N ILE A 548 -12.25 17.68 18.75
CA ILE A 548 -11.36 18.81 19.01
C ILE A 548 -10.94 19.40 17.68
N VAL A 549 -11.48 20.58 17.38
CA VAL A 549 -11.21 21.31 16.14
C VAL A 549 -10.35 22.54 16.43
N LYS A 550 -9.29 22.71 15.64
CA LYS A 550 -8.39 23.87 15.75
C LYS A 550 -8.05 24.43 14.38
N ALA A 551 -8.05 25.75 14.26
CA ALA A 551 -7.36 26.46 13.20
C ALA A 551 -6.39 27.46 13.84
N LEU A 552 -5.11 27.10 13.85
CA LEU A 552 -4.06 27.86 14.55
C LEU A 552 -3.54 29.02 13.70
N GLN A 553 -3.65 28.89 12.38
CA GLN A 553 -3.14 29.83 11.37
C GLN A 553 -4.00 29.74 10.11
N GLY A 554 -3.85 30.72 9.20
CA GLY A 554 -4.62 30.79 7.96
C GLY A 554 -5.97 31.50 8.11
N THR A 555 -6.67 31.66 6.99
CA THR A 555 -8.02 32.25 6.87
C THR A 555 -8.92 31.30 6.05
N PRO A 556 -9.24 30.11 6.57
CA PRO A 556 -10.01 29.09 5.85
C PRO A 556 -11.46 29.54 5.58
N THR A 557 -12.08 28.90 4.61
CA THR A 557 -13.55 28.76 4.53
C THR A 557 -13.89 27.43 5.18
N LEU A 558 -14.57 27.48 6.33
CA LEU A 558 -14.89 26.32 7.15
C LEU A 558 -16.39 26.08 7.17
N GLU A 559 -16.81 24.85 6.88
CA GLU A 559 -18.18 24.39 7.03
C GLU A 559 -18.18 23.09 7.82
N ILE A 560 -18.85 23.08 8.98
CA ILE A 560 -18.99 21.88 9.82
C ILE A 560 -20.46 21.58 10.05
N ARG A 561 -20.87 20.33 9.81
CA ARG A 561 -22.25 19.89 9.99
C ARG A 561 -22.38 18.61 10.81
N ASN A 562 -23.48 18.50 11.56
CA ASN A 562 -23.87 17.27 12.27
C ASN A 562 -22.81 16.72 13.25
N CYS A 563 -22.03 17.59 13.89
CA CYS A 563 -20.92 17.18 14.76
C CYS A 563 -21.13 17.61 16.22
N LEU A 564 -20.61 16.81 17.16
CA LEU A 564 -20.34 17.24 18.55
C LEU A 564 -18.92 17.81 18.61
N LEU A 565 -18.76 19.07 19.02
CA LEU A 565 -17.56 19.87 18.83
C LEU A 565 -17.06 20.53 20.11
N HIS A 566 -15.73 20.65 20.19
CA HIS A 566 -15.02 21.60 21.04
C HIS A 566 -14.00 22.34 20.17
N VAL A 567 -14.34 23.57 19.79
CA VAL A 567 -13.52 24.51 19.02
C VAL A 567 -12.60 25.27 19.97
N ILE A 568 -11.45 24.68 20.26
CA ILE A 568 -10.45 25.26 21.17
C ILE A 568 -9.98 26.62 20.67
N VAL A 569 -9.74 26.73 19.36
CA VAL A 569 -9.34 27.96 18.70
C VAL A 569 -9.60 27.87 17.19
N LEU A 570 -10.42 28.78 16.68
CA LEU A 570 -10.50 29.11 15.27
C LEU A 570 -9.92 30.51 15.13
N LYS A 571 -8.59 30.64 14.98
CA LYS A 571 -7.91 31.92 15.15
C LYS A 571 -8.36 32.99 14.14
N ASP A 572 -8.55 32.59 12.89
CA ASP A 572 -9.00 33.48 11.81
C ASP A 572 -9.77 32.68 10.76
N PHE A 573 -10.57 33.34 9.92
CA PHE A 573 -11.39 32.70 8.89
C PHE A 573 -11.89 33.72 7.84
N GLN A 574 -12.18 33.22 6.63
CA GLN A 574 -12.96 33.95 5.61
C GLN A 574 -14.46 33.75 5.82
N GLU A 575 -14.84 32.51 6.16
CA GLU A 575 -16.21 32.14 6.48
C GLU A 575 -16.13 30.97 7.46
N ALA A 576 -16.95 31.00 8.51
CA ALA A 576 -17.13 29.91 9.44
C ALA A 576 -18.63 29.60 9.54
N SER A 577 -19.03 28.43 9.03
CA SER A 577 -20.41 27.98 9.08
C SER A 577 -20.53 26.69 9.89
N PHE A 578 -21.47 26.69 10.82
CA PHE A 578 -21.83 25.53 11.62
C PHE A 578 -23.31 25.26 11.46
N ASP A 579 -23.68 24.04 11.12
CA ASP A 579 -25.09 23.66 10.93
C ASP A 579 -25.39 22.35 11.66
N ASN A 580 -26.41 22.34 12.52
CA ASN A 580 -26.79 21.18 13.32
C ASN A 580 -25.62 20.62 14.18
N CYS A 581 -24.80 21.51 14.74
CA CYS A 581 -23.66 21.16 15.59
C CYS A 581 -23.95 21.38 17.07
N ARG A 582 -23.36 20.54 17.94
CA ARG A 582 -23.45 20.67 19.39
C ARG A 582 -22.07 21.08 19.94
N PHE A 583 -21.99 22.18 20.68
CA PHE A 583 -20.75 22.70 21.25
C PHE A 583 -20.70 22.44 22.74
N THR A 584 -19.63 21.78 23.20
CA THR A 584 -19.38 21.45 24.61
C THR A 584 -17.94 21.78 25.02
N GLY A 585 -17.58 21.56 26.28
CA GLY A 585 -16.30 21.97 26.87
C GLY A 585 -16.42 23.29 27.62
N ASN A 586 -15.29 23.90 27.96
CA ASN A 586 -15.28 25.09 28.81
C ASN A 586 -15.64 26.37 28.04
N GLU A 587 -14.94 26.64 26.94
CA GLU A 587 -15.11 27.84 26.11
C GLU A 587 -14.68 27.59 24.66
N GLN A 588 -15.52 27.99 23.71
CA GLN A 588 -15.21 28.04 22.28
C GLN A 588 -14.54 29.37 21.93
N SER A 589 -13.42 29.36 21.21
CA SER A 589 -12.71 30.58 20.80
C SER A 589 -12.80 30.76 19.28
N ILE A 590 -13.64 31.67 18.81
CA ILE A 590 -13.94 31.85 17.38
C ILE A 590 -13.52 33.23 16.90
N GLY A 591 -12.47 33.26 16.09
CA GLY A 591 -11.85 34.45 15.52
C GLY A 591 -10.93 35.18 16.48
N GLN A 592 -10.36 36.27 15.98
CA GLN A 592 -9.53 37.22 16.71
C GLN A 592 -9.94 38.64 16.35
N LEU A 593 -9.42 39.64 17.08
CA LEU A 593 -9.81 41.04 16.91
C LEU A 593 -9.60 41.60 15.48
N THR A 594 -8.71 40.98 14.70
CA THR A 594 -8.42 41.34 13.31
C THR A 594 -9.15 40.49 12.27
N THR A 595 -9.92 39.47 12.70
CA THR A 595 -10.69 38.62 11.78
C THR A 595 -11.73 39.44 11.04
N ALA A 596 -11.92 39.13 9.76
CA ALA A 596 -12.88 39.82 8.88
C ALA A 596 -13.95 38.91 8.27
N GLY A 597 -13.86 37.60 8.48
CA GLY A 597 -14.81 36.64 7.92
C GLY A 597 -16.18 36.65 8.59
N ASN A 598 -17.18 36.10 7.92
CA ASN A 598 -18.52 35.97 8.52
C ASN A 598 -18.64 34.67 9.30
N LEU A 599 -19.43 34.73 10.38
CA LEU A 599 -19.81 33.59 11.19
C LEU A 599 -21.31 33.33 11.00
N ASN A 600 -21.66 32.10 10.62
CA ASN A 600 -23.03 31.63 10.58
C ASN A 600 -23.18 30.35 11.42
N MET A 601 -24.10 30.37 12.36
CA MET A 601 -24.47 29.21 13.17
C MET A 601 -25.96 28.94 13.00
N THR A 602 -26.32 27.75 12.57
CA THR A 602 -27.71 27.38 12.29
C THR A 602 -28.07 26.06 12.97
N ARG A 603 -29.18 26.02 13.71
CA ARG A 603 -29.66 24.80 14.41
C ARG A 603 -28.63 24.19 15.37
N CYS A 604 -27.79 25.02 15.99
CA CYS A 604 -26.73 24.55 16.89
C CYS A 604 -27.15 24.58 18.37
N SER A 605 -26.51 23.77 19.22
CA SER A 605 -26.61 23.89 20.68
C SER A 605 -25.27 24.26 21.30
N VAL A 606 -25.25 25.08 22.35
CA VAL A 606 -24.03 25.56 23.02
C VAL A 606 -24.16 25.37 24.53
N THR A 607 -23.29 24.53 25.11
CA THR A 607 -23.23 24.26 26.57
C THR A 607 -21.90 24.66 27.22
N GLY A 608 -20.84 24.83 26.42
CA GLY A 608 -19.62 25.53 26.82
C GLY A 608 -19.71 27.01 26.46
N GLY A 609 -19.08 27.91 27.22
CA GLY A 609 -19.05 29.33 26.85
C GLY A 609 -18.54 29.55 25.42
N MET A 610 -18.76 30.72 24.84
CA MET A 610 -18.32 31.04 23.48
C MET A 610 -17.86 32.48 23.41
N GLU A 611 -16.67 32.70 22.88
CA GLU A 611 -16.13 34.02 22.60
C GLU A 611 -15.92 34.16 21.10
N VAL A 612 -16.59 35.15 20.51
CA VAL A 612 -16.55 35.48 19.09
C VAL A 612 -15.87 36.82 18.89
N SER A 613 -14.89 36.86 17.98
CA SER A 613 -14.24 38.09 17.54
C SER A 613 -14.12 38.12 16.02
N THR A 614 -14.88 38.99 15.37
CA THR A 614 -14.77 39.22 13.92
C THR A 614 -15.37 40.57 13.55
N THR A 615 -14.82 41.25 12.55
CA THR A 615 -15.37 42.48 11.97
C THR A 615 -16.41 42.21 10.86
N GLY A 616 -16.63 40.93 10.51
CA GLY A 616 -17.65 40.48 9.57
C GLY A 616 -19.05 40.39 10.19
N ARG A 617 -19.98 39.77 9.45
CA ARG A 617 -21.33 39.49 9.95
C ARG A 617 -21.34 38.31 10.90
N ILE A 618 -22.19 38.39 11.92
CA ILE A 618 -22.40 37.30 12.89
C ILE A 618 -23.89 36.97 12.87
N ARG A 619 -24.21 35.72 12.55
CA ARG A 619 -25.59 35.23 12.55
C ARG A 619 -25.70 33.94 13.37
N PHE A 620 -26.59 33.97 14.35
CA PHE A 620 -27.09 32.81 15.06
C PHE A 620 -28.54 32.62 14.66
N ASP A 621 -28.88 31.46 14.11
CA ASP A 621 -30.22 31.11 13.67
C ASP A 621 -30.63 29.78 14.32
N SER A 622 -31.71 29.79 15.09
CA SER A 622 -32.22 28.61 15.78
C SER A 622 -31.18 27.96 16.69
N VAL A 623 -30.40 28.79 17.41
CA VAL A 623 -29.36 28.34 18.33
C VAL A 623 -29.90 28.24 19.75
N GLN A 624 -29.66 27.10 20.42
CA GLN A 624 -29.97 26.90 21.84
C GLN A 624 -28.70 26.99 22.68
N ALA A 625 -28.63 27.96 23.59
CA ALA A 625 -27.52 28.10 24.52
C ALA A 625 -28.00 27.79 25.95
N VAL A 626 -27.41 26.78 26.58
CA VAL A 626 -27.66 26.41 27.99
C VAL A 626 -26.35 26.61 28.74
N LEU A 627 -26.26 27.71 29.48
CA LEU A 627 -25.00 28.22 30.03
C LEU A 627 -25.02 28.17 31.55
N SER A 628 -23.87 27.91 32.15
CA SER A 628 -23.69 27.76 33.60
C SER A 628 -22.52 28.58 34.12
N GLY A 629 -22.57 28.95 35.41
CA GLY A 629 -21.49 29.68 36.06
C GLY A 629 -21.11 30.95 35.28
N LEU A 630 -19.83 31.09 34.92
CA LEU A 630 -19.27 32.23 34.18
C LEU A 630 -19.42 32.14 32.65
N GLN A 631 -20.00 31.06 32.13
CA GLN A 631 -20.16 30.86 30.69
C GLN A 631 -21.09 31.93 30.10
N LYS A 632 -20.79 32.37 28.88
CA LYS A 632 -21.53 33.39 28.14
C LYS A 632 -21.33 33.19 26.65
N ILE A 633 -22.21 33.79 25.84
CA ILE A 633 -21.90 34.11 24.45
C ILE A 633 -21.36 35.54 24.43
N GLY A 634 -20.04 35.65 24.34
CA GLY A 634 -19.30 36.89 24.21
C GLY A 634 -19.05 37.24 22.75
N ILE A 635 -19.29 38.50 22.38
CA ILE A 635 -18.95 39.09 21.09
C ILE A 635 -18.07 40.28 21.35
N VAL A 636 -16.89 40.34 20.72
CA VAL A 636 -15.94 41.44 20.85
C VAL A 636 -15.52 41.93 19.46
N ARG A 637 -15.66 43.23 19.21
CA ARG A 637 -15.23 43.87 17.95
C ARG A 637 -14.51 45.19 18.22
N ASN A 638 -13.32 45.34 17.63
CA ASN A 638 -12.45 46.50 17.88
C ASN A 638 -12.25 47.42 16.65
N ALA A 639 -12.71 47.05 15.47
CA ALA A 639 -12.48 47.82 14.24
C ALA A 639 -13.77 48.29 13.56
N ASP A 640 -13.64 49.33 12.75
CA ASP A 640 -14.75 49.98 12.05
C ASP A 640 -15.10 49.27 10.74
N ASN A 641 -16.34 48.82 10.62
CA ASN A 641 -16.94 48.31 9.38
C ASN A 641 -18.40 48.79 9.31
N ARG A 642 -18.83 49.27 8.15
CA ARG A 642 -20.18 49.82 7.93
C ARG A 642 -21.20 48.76 7.51
N ASP A 643 -20.73 47.59 7.06
CA ASP A 643 -21.57 46.50 6.50
C ASP A 643 -21.67 45.29 7.44
N MET A 644 -21.58 45.52 8.76
CA MET A 644 -21.67 44.49 9.80
C MET A 644 -23.01 44.51 10.54
N MET A 645 -23.47 43.32 10.96
CA MET A 645 -24.68 43.11 11.74
C MET A 645 -24.48 41.89 12.66
N THR A 646 -25.05 41.93 13.86
CA THR A 646 -25.21 40.76 14.72
C THR A 646 -26.67 40.37 14.75
N GLU A 647 -26.98 39.15 14.35
CA GLU A 647 -28.34 38.63 14.29
C GLU A 647 -28.46 37.40 15.20
N PHE A 648 -29.44 37.44 16.09
CA PHE A 648 -29.95 36.27 16.79
C PHE A 648 -31.40 36.07 16.33
N VAL A 649 -31.66 34.97 15.66
CA VAL A 649 -32.95 34.67 15.04
C VAL A 649 -33.43 33.33 15.58
N ASN A 650 -34.62 33.28 16.19
CA ASN A 650 -35.22 32.08 16.77
C ASN A 650 -34.34 31.36 17.81
N CYS A 651 -33.45 32.08 18.49
CA CYS A 651 -32.52 31.52 19.47
C CYS A 651 -33.19 31.34 20.84
N ARG A 652 -32.67 30.39 21.63
CA ARG A 652 -33.09 30.16 23.02
C ARG A 652 -31.87 30.27 23.92
N PHE A 653 -31.99 31.03 24.99
CA PHE A 653 -30.91 31.22 25.94
C PHE A 653 -31.39 30.90 27.35
N GLU A 654 -30.67 30.01 28.02
CA GLU A 654 -30.91 29.57 29.38
C GLU A 654 -29.65 29.79 30.21
N LYS A 655 -29.77 30.53 31.32
CA LYS A 655 -28.67 30.75 32.26
C LYS A 655 -29.19 31.20 33.62
N ASP A 656 -28.57 30.72 34.70
CA ASP A 656 -28.71 31.34 36.02
C ASP A 656 -27.90 32.65 36.07
N ILE A 657 -28.61 33.77 35.93
CA ILE A 657 -28.00 35.11 35.93
C ILE A 657 -27.70 35.64 37.34
N ALA A 658 -28.12 34.93 38.40
CA ALA A 658 -27.78 35.28 39.77
C ALA A 658 -26.33 34.90 40.09
N VAL A 659 -25.83 33.80 39.50
CA VAL A 659 -24.45 33.33 39.70
C VAL A 659 -23.44 34.15 38.91
N SER A 660 -23.76 34.46 37.65
CA SER A 660 -23.03 35.49 36.93
C SER A 660 -23.95 36.25 36.00
N ASP A 661 -23.88 37.57 36.13
CA ASP A 661 -24.61 38.52 35.29
C ASP A 661 -24.44 38.14 33.80
N TYR A 662 -25.52 38.29 33.02
CA TYR A 662 -25.63 38.12 31.56
C TYR A 662 -25.29 36.75 30.95
N ALA A 663 -26.17 36.24 30.09
CA ALA A 663 -25.88 35.14 29.17
C ALA A 663 -25.16 35.61 27.90
N ILE A 664 -25.43 36.86 27.49
CA ILE A 664 -24.91 37.44 26.26
C ILE A 664 -24.16 38.73 26.59
N ARG A 665 -22.91 38.83 26.13
CA ARG A 665 -22.08 40.03 26.29
C ARG A 665 -21.63 40.53 24.92
N ILE A 666 -21.95 41.78 24.59
CA ILE A 666 -21.63 42.37 23.29
C ILE A 666 -20.76 43.61 23.52
N GLU A 667 -19.53 43.56 23.04
CA GLU A 667 -18.52 44.60 23.19
C GLU A 667 -18.12 45.18 21.83
N GLU A 668 -18.77 46.29 21.46
CA GLU A 668 -18.52 47.04 20.22
C GLU A 668 -17.60 48.24 20.49
N ASN A 669 -16.29 48.02 20.42
CA ASN A 669 -15.26 49.03 20.69
C ASN A 669 -14.95 49.93 19.48
N GLY A 670 -15.42 49.57 18.28
CA GLY A 670 -15.32 50.42 17.09
C GLY A 670 -16.05 51.76 17.24
N THR A 671 -15.62 52.77 16.47
CA THR A 671 -16.34 54.04 16.30
C THR A 671 -17.67 53.83 15.57
N THR A 672 -17.69 52.92 14.59
CA THR A 672 -18.91 52.46 13.93
C THR A 672 -19.44 51.23 14.64
N LYS A 673 -20.65 51.35 15.22
CA LYS A 673 -21.27 50.28 16.01
C LYS A 673 -22.45 49.68 15.25
N PRO A 674 -22.46 48.38 15.02
CA PRO A 674 -23.52 47.71 14.26
C PRO A 674 -24.80 47.62 15.06
N ALA A 675 -25.91 47.48 14.33
CA ALA A 675 -27.15 47.03 14.94
C ALA A 675 -27.00 45.56 15.39
N THR A 676 -27.56 45.28 16.57
CA THR A 676 -27.80 43.92 17.03
C THR A 676 -29.30 43.66 16.96
N LEU A 677 -29.72 42.62 16.24
CA LEU A 677 -31.10 42.20 16.12
C LEU A 677 -31.34 40.92 16.90
N PHE A 678 -32.32 40.95 17.79
CA PHE A 678 -32.95 39.77 18.37
C PHE A 678 -34.34 39.62 17.75
N ARG A 679 -34.57 38.49 17.07
CA ARG A 679 -35.87 38.17 16.47
C ARG A 679 -36.31 36.79 16.89
N GLY A 680 -37.54 36.63 17.41
CA GLY A 680 -38.06 35.31 17.78
C GLY A 680 -37.30 34.64 18.94
N CYS A 681 -36.51 35.38 19.72
CA CYS A 681 -35.63 34.80 20.74
C CYS A 681 -36.35 34.58 22.07
N MET A 682 -35.96 33.55 22.82
CA MET A 682 -36.45 33.25 24.16
C MET A 682 -35.32 33.36 25.18
N PHE A 683 -35.60 33.99 26.33
CA PHE A 683 -34.67 34.17 27.44
C PHE A 683 -35.24 33.54 28.72
N TYR A 684 -34.54 32.57 29.30
CA TYR A 684 -34.98 31.82 30.47
C TYR A 684 -33.91 31.87 31.57
N ASN A 685 -34.31 32.24 32.78
CA ASN A 685 -33.40 32.26 33.92
C ASN A 685 -33.51 30.94 34.69
N ALA A 686 -32.47 30.12 34.63
CA ALA A 686 -32.52 28.73 35.06
C ALA A 686 -32.77 28.53 36.57
N ALA A 687 -32.50 29.56 37.40
CA ALA A 687 -32.74 29.53 38.84
C ALA A 687 -34.19 29.81 39.24
N ASP A 688 -35.06 30.21 38.29
CA ASP A 688 -36.47 30.51 38.53
C ASP A 688 -36.65 31.50 39.70
N THR A 689 -35.72 32.45 39.81
CA THR A 689 -35.69 33.45 40.88
C THR A 689 -35.32 34.81 40.31
N ALA A 690 -36.23 35.78 40.44
CA ALA A 690 -36.03 37.12 39.90
C ALA A 690 -34.86 37.85 40.56
N THR A 691 -33.96 38.42 39.76
CA THR A 691 -32.83 39.23 40.25
C THR A 691 -32.95 40.69 39.81
N ALA A 692 -33.09 41.61 40.77
CA ALA A 692 -33.27 43.03 40.46
C ALA A 692 -32.00 43.75 39.95
N SER A 693 -30.81 43.21 40.22
CA SER A 693 -29.52 43.84 39.89
C SER A 693 -28.80 43.26 38.66
N HIS A 694 -29.20 42.07 38.21
CA HIS A 694 -28.57 41.39 37.08
C HIS A 694 -29.42 41.52 35.82
N THR A 695 -28.76 41.34 34.68
CA THR A 695 -29.30 41.47 33.34
C THR A 695 -29.01 40.24 32.52
N PHE A 696 -29.84 39.94 31.52
CA PHE A 696 -29.60 38.80 30.65
C PHE A 696 -28.64 39.12 29.49
N ILE A 697 -28.68 40.37 29.00
CA ILE A 697 -27.87 40.88 27.90
C ILE A 697 -27.10 42.12 28.37
N TRP A 698 -25.80 42.13 28.13
CA TRP A 698 -24.95 43.29 28.36
C TRP A 698 -24.37 43.83 27.06
N SER A 699 -24.86 45.00 26.63
CA SER A 699 -24.19 45.82 25.62
C SER A 699 -23.15 46.70 26.32
N VAL A 700 -21.88 46.32 26.25
CA VAL A 700 -20.80 46.92 27.04
C VAL A 700 -20.60 48.39 26.67
N GLN A 701 -20.70 48.71 25.39
CA GLN A 701 -20.46 50.06 24.88
C GLN A 701 -21.78 50.74 24.46
N PRO A 702 -21.97 52.05 24.72
CA PRO A 702 -23.14 52.78 24.26
C PRO A 702 -23.06 53.07 22.75
N GLY A 703 -24.20 53.26 22.08
CA GLY A 703 -24.26 53.64 20.66
C GLY A 703 -24.53 52.51 19.68
N SER A 704 -24.53 51.25 20.13
CA SER A 704 -25.06 50.13 19.36
C SER A 704 -26.59 50.09 19.48
N ASN A 705 -27.31 50.08 18.35
CA ASN A 705 -28.75 49.89 18.36
C ASN A 705 -29.08 48.42 18.61
N THR A 706 -29.68 48.10 19.76
CA THR A 706 -30.16 46.75 20.08
C THR A 706 -31.67 46.68 19.83
N LEU A 707 -32.07 45.95 18.81
CA LEU A 707 -33.44 45.85 18.31
C LEU A 707 -34.05 44.50 18.67
N PHE A 708 -35.30 44.51 19.10
CA PHE A 708 -36.08 43.33 19.45
C PHE A 708 -37.33 43.24 18.59
N SER A 709 -37.63 42.03 18.13
CA SER A 709 -38.86 41.71 17.40
C SER A 709 -39.34 40.34 17.84
N GLU A 710 -40.57 40.24 18.35
CA GLU A 710 -41.21 38.95 18.67
C GLU A 710 -40.36 38.10 19.64
N CYS A 711 -39.72 38.74 20.62
CA CYS A 711 -38.91 38.04 21.63
C CYS A 711 -39.72 37.76 22.89
N TYR A 712 -39.27 36.81 23.68
CA TYR A 712 -39.97 36.33 24.87
C TYR A 712 -38.99 36.20 26.03
N SER A 713 -39.45 36.50 27.24
CA SER A 713 -38.68 36.30 28.47
C SER A 713 -39.57 35.69 29.53
N ASP A 714 -38.98 34.81 30.33
CA ASP A 714 -39.55 34.31 31.58
C ASP A 714 -39.74 35.43 32.61
N ASP A 715 -40.72 35.31 33.51
CA ASP A 715 -41.09 36.34 34.49
C ASP A 715 -39.97 36.62 35.51
N THR A 716 -39.06 35.65 35.68
CA THR A 716 -37.88 35.78 36.53
C THR A 716 -36.73 36.55 35.85
N VAL A 717 -36.85 36.93 34.57
CA VAL A 717 -35.91 37.81 33.86
C VAL A 717 -36.32 39.28 34.06
N ALA A 718 -36.19 39.78 35.29
CA ALA A 718 -36.61 41.14 35.67
C ALA A 718 -35.96 42.27 34.84
N ASN A 719 -34.71 42.07 34.38
CA ASN A 719 -34.03 43.01 33.49
C ASN A 719 -33.40 42.29 32.30
N LEU A 720 -33.87 42.56 31.10
CA LEU A 720 -33.32 41.91 29.91
C LEU A 720 -31.99 42.51 29.46
N LEU A 721 -31.87 43.85 29.45
CA LEU A 721 -30.76 44.56 28.81
C LEU A 721 -30.17 45.64 29.72
N LYS A 722 -28.84 45.71 29.75
CA LYS A 722 -28.11 46.94 30.13
C LYS A 722 -27.18 47.41 29.04
N THR A 723 -27.05 48.72 28.93
CA THR A 723 -26.09 49.41 28.06
C THR A 723 -25.09 50.16 28.93
N ALA A 724 -23.79 49.93 28.72
CA ALA A 724 -22.75 50.36 29.64
C ALA A 724 -23.04 49.87 31.07
N ALA A 725 -23.22 50.77 32.03
CA ALA A 725 -23.56 50.46 33.42
C ALA A 725 -25.05 50.68 33.75
N VAL A 726 -25.91 50.95 32.76
CA VAL A 726 -27.29 51.42 32.97
C VAL A 726 -28.30 50.45 32.36
N LEU A 727 -29.32 50.09 33.14
CA LEU A 727 -30.47 49.31 32.66
C LEU A 727 -31.14 50.05 31.49
N SER A 728 -31.41 49.32 30.40
CA SER A 728 -31.93 49.89 29.16
C SER A 728 -33.20 49.16 28.73
N ALA A 729 -34.18 49.91 28.25
CA ALA A 729 -35.39 49.31 27.69
C ALA A 729 -35.10 48.70 26.30
N PRO A 730 -35.62 47.50 25.98
CA PRO A 730 -35.60 46.94 24.64
C PRO A 730 -36.28 47.87 23.63
N ALA A 731 -35.63 48.16 22.50
CA ALA A 731 -36.22 48.94 21.41
C ALA A 731 -36.85 48.02 20.35
N GLY A 732 -38.10 48.30 19.92
CA GLY A 732 -38.81 47.54 18.88
C GLY A 732 -40.19 47.01 19.31
N ASN A 733 -40.72 46.01 18.60
CA ASN A 733 -42.01 45.38 18.92
C ASN A 733 -41.84 44.41 20.09
N THR A 734 -42.39 44.84 21.23
CA THR A 734 -41.98 44.54 22.61
C THR A 734 -42.17 43.08 23.04
N LEU A 735 -41.33 42.65 23.99
CA LEU A 735 -41.30 41.31 24.60
C LEU A 735 -42.67 40.84 25.10
N LEU A 736 -42.95 39.56 24.88
CA LEU A 736 -44.10 38.86 25.46
C LEU A 736 -43.63 38.02 26.64
N ASP A 737 -44.30 38.18 27.78
CA ASP A 737 -44.05 37.40 28.99
C ASP A 737 -44.46 35.93 28.77
N LEU A 738 -43.57 34.99 29.11
CA LEU A 738 -43.86 33.56 29.09
C LEU A 738 -44.29 33.14 30.49
N HIS A 739 -45.60 33.14 30.75
CA HIS A 739 -46.18 32.56 31.97
C HIS A 739 -45.98 31.05 32.06
#